data_AF-A0A7H4LD91-F1
#
_entry.id   AF-A0A7H4LD91-F1
#
_cell.length_a   1.000
_cell.length_b   1.000
_cell.length_c   1.000
_cell.angle_alpha   90.00
_cell.angle_beta   90.00
_cell.angle_gamma   90.00
#
_symmetry.space_group_name_H-M   'P 1'
#
loop_
_entity.id
_entity.type
_entity.pdbx_description
1 polymer ?
#
loop_
_entity_poly.entity_id
_entity_poly.type
_entity_poly.pdbx_seq_one_letter_code
_entity_poly.pdbx_strand_id
1 'polypeptide(L)'
;MLAEGGAAPNAFVLAAVLRCCSGLGDVESGKRIHGWLLRNGVHLDRVLCNAVLDMYAKCGDCERAKRAFRAMAEVDAVSWNIVISACLQNGDVLGSVQLFDESPVRDTSSWNTIISGLMRNGCAAKALDRLYHMARAGVEFNHYTYSTALALAGMLSLLDLGRQLHGRVLTAALETDAFVRSSLMDMYCKCGSMNAAVLIFDRWSHLTGDMKFAWSTMVTGYVQNGREEEAFEFFRLMLRQGVAADQFTLTSAVAACANAGMVEQGRQVHGCVEKLGHSFDAPLVSTIVDMYAKCGNLEDACRMFDIAPTKNVALWTSMLCSYASHGKGRMAIELFNRMIAEKIKPNEVTLVGVLSACSHGRLVSEGEHFFKLMQEEYGIVPSIEHYNCMVDLYGRAGLLDKANNFINANKIKHESIVWKTLLSACRVHKDMEHAKLASESLIQLEQCDAGSYVMLSNMYATHSKWRDTSKLRSLMRERGVRKQPGQSWIHLKNIVHTFVAGDTAHPRSSEIYTCLEKLMERLKELGYTSRFDLVAHDVEEEQRETALRFHSEKLAMAFGIISTPSGTPLRIFKNLRICVDCHEAIKYEQWEVDMRLVKVGERRLRKVRRASCKDLVRGLNLSTRLKMPGHNGTITVHGSRKLRGLYLFNNRFSGAVPPEIGRCLALQSFDASSNLLTGVLPASIANSTKLIRLNLSRNAISGEVPAEVVGSSSLLFLDLSYNKLSGRIPDSFGGGSKAPSSSSRKEAVTGSYQLVFLGLAHNSLDGPVPESLAGLSKLQELDLAGNNLNGSIPAQLGSLHDLKALDLSGNALAGEIPESLGNLTATLKFFNVSYNNLSGAVPASLAQKFGPTSFAGNILLCGYSASSPPCPVSPSPAPASTSQGATGRHGLRKFSTKELALIIAGIVIGVLILLSLCCLLLCLLTRKKKSSTGTGARSGKQASSKDAAGAGAAAAAAGRGEKPGASEAESGGDVGGKLVHFDGPLAFTADDLLCATAEIMGKSTYGTVYKATLEDGSLVAVKRLREKITKGQKEFEAEAAALGKVRHPNLLSLRAYYLGPKGEKLLVFDYIPKGSLSAFLHGEVPSFKIVHPLKLDSTLLWF
;
A
#
# COMPACT_ATOMS: atom_id res chain seq x y z
N MET A 1 6.56 56.66 16.03
CA MET A 1 6.88 57.32 14.75
C MET A 1 5.68 58.00 14.09
N LEU A 2 4.73 57.31 13.43
CA LEU A 2 3.56 57.97 12.79
C LEU A 2 2.64 58.72 13.78
N ALA A 3 2.64 58.30 15.05
CA ALA A 3 1.92 58.95 16.15
C ALA A 3 2.71 60.06 16.85
N GLU A 4 4.02 60.20 16.56
CA GLU A 4 4.95 61.09 17.28
C GLU A 4 5.42 62.29 16.43
N GLY A 5 4.81 62.54 15.27
CA GLY A 5 4.93 63.79 14.51
C GLY A 5 6.28 64.11 13.83
N GLY A 6 7.32 63.28 13.98
CA GLY A 6 8.69 63.67 13.61
C GLY A 6 9.11 63.58 12.13
N ALA A 7 8.37 62.87 11.25
CA ALA A 7 8.62 62.81 9.81
C ALA A 7 7.43 62.20 9.05
N ALA A 8 7.01 62.81 7.94
CA ALA A 8 5.98 62.25 7.06
C ALA A 8 6.60 61.17 6.14
N PRO A 9 6.27 59.88 6.29
CA PRO A 9 6.77 58.85 5.38
C PRO A 9 6.19 59.06 3.99
N ASN A 10 7.03 58.88 2.96
CA ASN A 10 6.61 58.98 1.57
C ASN A 10 5.76 57.75 1.14
N ALA A 11 5.07 57.87 0.00
CA ALA A 11 4.17 56.84 -0.53
C ALA A 11 4.85 55.46 -0.69
N PHE A 12 6.15 55.43 -1.04
CA PHE A 12 6.90 54.19 -1.19
C PHE A 12 7.06 53.41 0.13
N VAL A 13 7.41 54.11 1.22
CA VAL A 13 7.52 53.52 2.55
C VAL A 13 6.16 53.02 3.02
N LEU A 14 5.10 53.79 2.80
CA LEU A 14 3.73 53.40 3.17
C LEU A 14 3.25 52.16 2.40
N ALA A 15 3.52 52.08 1.09
CA ALA A 15 3.22 50.90 0.28
C ALA A 15 4.02 49.66 0.73
N ALA A 16 5.28 49.83 1.13
CA ALA A 16 6.10 48.73 1.66
C ALA A 16 5.56 48.21 3.00
N VAL A 17 5.14 49.09 3.90
CA VAL A 17 4.54 48.69 5.19
C VAL A 17 3.20 47.98 4.97
N LEU A 18 2.35 48.47 4.06
CA LEU A 18 1.10 47.79 3.70
C LEU A 18 1.34 46.39 3.10
N ARG A 19 2.37 46.22 2.27
CA ARG A 19 2.80 44.89 1.77
C ARG A 19 3.32 43.99 2.89
N CYS A 20 3.99 44.54 3.91
CA CYS A 20 4.37 43.77 5.10
C CYS A 20 3.14 43.33 5.91
N CYS A 21 2.15 44.22 6.12
CA CYS A 21 0.89 43.85 6.78
C CYS A 21 0.16 42.75 6.01
N SER A 22 0.10 42.88 4.68
CA SER A 22 -0.43 41.88 3.76
C SER A 22 0.25 40.52 3.92
N GLY A 23 1.59 40.47 3.91
CA GLY A 23 2.36 39.23 4.07
C GLY A 23 2.24 38.59 5.46
N LEU A 24 1.87 39.37 6.48
CA LEU A 24 1.65 38.89 7.85
C LEU A 24 0.18 38.55 8.14
N GLY A 25 -0.74 38.86 7.22
CA GLY A 25 -2.18 38.76 7.48
C GLY A 25 -2.70 39.73 8.55
N ASP A 26 -1.94 40.77 8.89
CA ASP A 26 -2.28 41.73 9.95
C ASP A 26 -3.19 42.84 9.41
N VAL A 27 -4.49 42.53 9.34
CA VAL A 27 -5.51 43.44 8.85
C VAL A 27 -5.68 44.68 9.75
N GLU A 28 -5.44 44.56 11.05
CA GLU A 28 -5.68 45.66 11.99
C GLU A 28 -4.62 46.75 11.86
N SER A 29 -3.33 46.37 11.76
CA SER A 29 -2.27 47.32 11.44
C SER A 29 -2.48 47.94 10.06
N GLY A 30 -2.88 47.14 9.06
CA GLY A 30 -3.21 47.63 7.72
C GLY A 30 -4.35 48.66 7.71
N LYS A 31 -5.44 48.41 8.46
CA LYS A 31 -6.56 49.35 8.64
C LYS A 31 -6.12 50.65 9.30
N ARG A 32 -5.25 50.59 10.32
CA ARG A 32 -4.73 51.78 11.01
C ARG A 32 -3.89 52.65 10.07
N ILE A 33 -3.06 52.03 9.24
CA ILE A 33 -2.25 52.73 8.24
C ILE A 33 -3.16 53.34 7.17
N HIS A 34 -4.09 52.58 6.62
CA HIS A 34 -5.03 53.09 5.62
C HIS A 34 -5.89 54.26 6.18
N GLY A 35 -6.39 54.15 7.40
CA GLY A 35 -7.12 55.23 8.06
C GLY A 35 -6.25 56.47 8.32
N TRP A 36 -4.95 56.29 8.62
CA TRP A 36 -4.01 57.40 8.76
C TRP A 36 -3.76 58.11 7.42
N LEU A 37 -3.64 57.37 6.31
CA LEU A 37 -3.50 57.93 4.96
C LEU A 37 -4.68 58.87 4.63
N LEU A 38 -5.90 58.41 4.90
CA LEU A 38 -7.13 59.18 4.66
C LEU A 38 -7.22 60.43 5.54
N ARG A 39 -6.90 60.32 6.85
CA ARG A 39 -6.97 61.45 7.79
C ARG A 39 -5.95 62.55 7.54
N ASN A 40 -4.80 62.21 6.97
CA ASN A 40 -3.74 63.17 6.68
C ASN A 40 -3.79 63.70 5.24
N GLY A 41 -4.83 63.37 4.47
CA GLY A 41 -5.00 63.85 3.10
C GLY A 41 -3.88 63.42 2.14
N VAL A 42 -3.23 62.27 2.41
CA VAL A 42 -2.14 61.78 1.56
C VAL A 42 -2.74 61.36 0.22
N HIS A 43 -2.29 61.97 -0.87
CA HIS A 43 -2.72 61.59 -2.21
C HIS A 43 -2.31 60.15 -2.50
N LEU A 44 -3.29 59.26 -2.65
CA LEU A 44 -3.06 57.87 -2.97
C LEU A 44 -2.78 57.75 -4.46
N ASP A 45 -1.50 57.69 -4.82
CA ASP A 45 -1.11 57.31 -6.18
C ASP A 45 -1.51 55.85 -6.48
N ARG A 46 -1.45 55.47 -7.76
CA ARG A 46 -1.85 54.14 -8.24
C ARG A 46 -1.14 52.99 -7.52
N VAL A 47 0.14 53.17 -7.18
CA VAL A 47 0.97 52.15 -6.50
C VAL A 47 0.51 51.97 -5.06
N LEU A 48 0.22 53.06 -4.35
CA LEU A 48 -0.24 53.02 -2.97
C LEU A 48 -1.67 52.49 -2.87
N CYS A 49 -2.56 52.85 -3.80
CA CYS A 49 -3.89 52.24 -3.93
C CYS A 49 -3.83 50.72 -4.14
N ASN A 50 -2.97 50.25 -5.06
CA ASN A 50 -2.78 48.81 -5.29
C ASN A 50 -2.21 48.10 -4.04
N ALA A 51 -1.37 48.76 -3.24
CA ALA A 51 -0.85 48.20 -1.99
C ALA A 51 -1.94 48.10 -0.89
N VAL A 52 -2.85 49.08 -0.81
CA VAL A 52 -4.02 49.03 0.10
C VAL A 52 -4.96 47.90 -0.32
N LEU A 53 -5.20 47.75 -1.63
CA LEU A 53 -6.01 46.66 -2.17
C LEU A 53 -5.42 45.28 -1.86
N ASP A 54 -4.14 45.07 -2.17
CA ASP A 54 -3.44 43.79 -1.93
C ASP A 54 -3.38 43.44 -0.43
N MET A 55 -3.33 44.46 0.44
CA MET A 55 -3.42 44.27 1.90
C MET A 55 -4.80 43.74 2.30
N TYR A 56 -5.89 44.39 1.93
CA TYR A 56 -7.23 43.89 2.28
C TYR A 56 -7.53 42.53 1.63
N ALA A 57 -7.11 42.33 0.38
CA ALA A 57 -7.29 41.09 -0.36
C ALA A 57 -6.64 39.88 0.35
N LYS A 58 -5.33 39.96 0.64
CA LYS A 58 -4.59 38.85 1.26
C LYS A 58 -4.91 38.64 2.75
N CYS A 59 -5.44 39.67 3.42
CA CYS A 59 -5.95 39.57 4.78
C CYS A 59 -7.38 39.01 4.87
N GLY A 60 -8.00 38.63 3.74
CA GLY A 60 -9.34 38.02 3.71
C GLY A 60 -10.51 39.01 3.84
N ASP A 61 -10.27 40.32 3.73
CA ASP A 61 -11.31 41.36 3.86
C ASP A 61 -11.80 41.82 2.47
N CYS A 62 -12.48 40.92 1.77
CA CYS A 62 -12.93 41.09 0.39
C CYS A 62 -13.79 42.34 0.18
N GLU A 63 -14.71 42.62 1.11
CA GLU A 63 -15.63 43.75 1.00
C GLU A 63 -14.92 45.10 1.09
N ARG A 64 -13.91 45.23 1.97
CA ARG A 64 -13.10 46.44 2.03
C ARG A 64 -12.18 46.58 0.82
N ALA A 65 -11.67 45.47 0.28
CA ALA A 65 -10.92 45.49 -0.97
C ALA A 65 -11.79 45.98 -2.14
N LYS A 66 -13.01 45.44 -2.31
CA LYS A 66 -13.98 45.91 -3.33
C LYS A 66 -14.34 47.37 -3.14
N ARG A 67 -14.53 47.82 -1.90
CA ARG A 67 -14.84 49.23 -1.59
C ARG A 67 -13.69 50.17 -1.92
N ALA A 68 -12.46 49.79 -1.57
CA ALA A 68 -11.27 50.54 -1.92
C ALA A 68 -11.09 50.62 -3.44
N PHE A 69 -11.36 49.53 -4.16
CA PHE A 69 -11.26 49.45 -5.62
C PHE A 69 -12.25 50.39 -6.31
N ARG A 70 -13.51 50.40 -5.86
CA ARG A 70 -14.54 51.33 -6.37
C ARG A 70 -14.24 52.81 -6.07
N ALA A 71 -13.41 53.09 -5.07
CA ALA A 71 -13.03 54.44 -4.68
C ALA A 71 -11.78 54.97 -5.41
N MET A 72 -11.12 54.15 -6.25
CA MET A 72 -9.95 54.56 -7.01
C MET A 72 -10.35 55.43 -8.21
N ALA A 73 -9.67 56.57 -8.39
CA ALA A 73 -9.88 57.47 -9.52
C ALA A 73 -9.31 56.91 -10.83
N GLU A 74 -8.19 56.18 -10.76
CA GLU A 74 -7.56 55.49 -11.89
C GLU A 74 -7.31 54.02 -11.51
N VAL A 75 -7.79 53.10 -12.36
CA VAL A 75 -7.60 51.64 -12.21
C VAL A 75 -6.80 51.09 -13.37
N ASP A 76 -5.77 50.29 -13.07
CA ASP A 76 -4.97 49.58 -14.08
C ASP A 76 -5.24 48.07 -14.04
N ALA A 77 -4.63 47.32 -14.96
CA ALA A 77 -4.77 45.86 -15.02
C ALA A 77 -4.36 45.19 -13.70
N VAL A 78 -3.41 45.76 -12.95
CA VAL A 78 -2.97 45.24 -11.65
C VAL A 78 -4.08 45.41 -10.60
N SER A 79 -4.74 46.56 -10.55
CA SER A 79 -5.88 46.82 -9.66
C SER A 79 -7.00 45.78 -9.89
N TRP A 80 -7.36 45.53 -11.16
CA TRP A 80 -8.37 44.53 -11.54
C TRP A 80 -7.95 43.11 -11.11
N ASN A 81 -6.70 42.72 -11.39
CA ASN A 81 -6.18 41.38 -11.07
C ASN A 81 -6.17 41.11 -9.56
N ILE A 82 -5.82 42.11 -8.73
CA ILE A 82 -5.84 42.00 -7.26
C ILE A 82 -7.26 41.72 -6.77
N VAL A 83 -8.26 42.48 -7.21
CA VAL A 83 -9.65 42.32 -6.77
C VAL A 83 -10.28 41.02 -7.29
N ILE A 84 -10.01 40.64 -8.54
CA ILE A 84 -10.49 39.36 -9.10
C ILE A 84 -9.90 38.18 -8.30
N SER A 85 -8.59 38.22 -8.02
CA SER A 85 -7.93 37.21 -7.18
C SER A 85 -8.50 37.19 -5.76
N ALA A 86 -8.81 38.36 -5.18
CA ALA A 86 -9.40 38.45 -3.84
C ALA A 86 -10.80 37.82 -3.77
N CYS A 87 -11.66 38.08 -4.77
CA CYS A 87 -12.97 37.44 -4.88
C CYS A 87 -12.84 35.92 -4.97
N LEU A 88 -11.93 35.43 -5.84
CA LEU A 88 -11.68 34.00 -6.01
C LEU A 88 -11.11 33.33 -4.76
N GLN A 89 -10.25 34.01 -4.00
CA GLN A 89 -9.71 33.48 -2.73
C GLN A 89 -10.79 33.35 -1.64
N ASN A 90 -11.82 34.20 -1.69
CA ASN A 90 -12.93 34.19 -0.74
C ASN A 90 -14.16 33.39 -1.24
N GLY A 91 -14.03 32.67 -2.37
CA GLY A 91 -15.11 31.84 -2.92
C GLY A 91 -16.20 32.60 -3.68
N ASP A 92 -16.08 33.92 -3.87
CA ASP A 92 -17.00 34.73 -4.67
C ASP A 92 -16.70 34.59 -6.16
N VAL A 93 -17.04 33.41 -6.70
CA VAL A 93 -16.81 33.08 -8.10
C VAL A 93 -17.61 33.98 -9.05
N LEU A 94 -18.88 34.25 -8.74
CA LEU A 94 -19.75 35.05 -9.61
C LEU A 94 -19.26 36.50 -9.69
N GLY A 95 -18.95 37.13 -8.55
CA GLY A 95 -18.40 38.48 -8.53
C GLY A 95 -17.06 38.57 -9.25
N SER A 96 -16.20 37.56 -9.15
CA SER A 96 -14.92 37.54 -9.86
C SER A 96 -15.07 37.49 -11.38
N VAL A 97 -16.02 36.72 -11.90
CA VAL A 97 -16.28 36.61 -13.34
C VAL A 97 -16.88 37.91 -13.87
N GLN A 98 -17.82 38.51 -13.14
CA GLN A 98 -18.39 39.81 -13.50
C GLN A 98 -17.32 40.91 -13.56
N LEU A 99 -16.45 41.00 -12.54
CA LEU A 99 -15.36 41.97 -12.52
C LEU A 99 -14.35 41.75 -13.67
N PHE A 100 -14.11 40.50 -14.05
CA PHE A 100 -13.28 40.18 -15.21
C PHE A 100 -13.94 40.61 -16.54
N ASP A 101 -15.25 40.39 -16.67
CA ASP A 101 -16.03 40.74 -17.86
C ASP A 101 -16.25 42.28 -17.98
N GLU A 102 -16.22 43.01 -16.87
CA GLU A 102 -16.26 44.48 -16.83
C GLU A 102 -14.88 45.14 -17.07
N SER A 103 -13.79 44.39 -16.89
CA SER A 103 -12.43 44.94 -17.03
C SER A 103 -12.14 45.39 -18.48
N PRO A 104 -11.79 46.67 -18.70
CA PRO A 104 -11.53 47.20 -20.05
C PRO A 104 -10.16 46.79 -20.60
N VAL A 105 -9.22 46.36 -19.73
CA VAL A 105 -7.86 45.97 -20.11
C VAL A 105 -7.59 44.58 -19.52
N ARG A 106 -7.46 43.58 -20.40
CA ARG A 106 -7.16 42.19 -20.01
C ARG A 106 -5.82 41.79 -20.61
N ASP A 107 -4.82 41.61 -19.75
CA ASP A 107 -3.54 41.07 -20.16
C ASP A 107 -3.49 39.54 -19.92
N THR A 108 -2.40 38.90 -20.34
CA THR A 108 -2.18 37.46 -20.12
C THR A 108 -2.30 37.08 -18.63
N SER A 109 -1.93 37.98 -17.72
CA SER A 109 -2.03 37.77 -16.28
C SER A 109 -3.48 37.77 -15.80
N SER A 110 -4.34 38.65 -16.33
CA SER A 110 -5.78 38.67 -16.05
C SER A 110 -6.44 37.35 -16.42
N TRP A 111 -6.18 36.84 -17.63
CA TRP A 111 -6.70 35.56 -18.10
C TRP A 111 -6.21 34.39 -17.24
N ASN A 112 -4.91 34.35 -16.95
CA ASN A 112 -4.31 33.32 -16.10
C ASN A 112 -4.88 33.33 -14.67
N THR A 113 -5.16 34.51 -14.11
CA THR A 113 -5.74 34.69 -12.77
C THR A 113 -7.16 34.14 -12.70
N ILE A 114 -8.03 34.49 -13.66
CA ILE A 114 -9.42 34.00 -13.66
C ILE A 114 -9.47 32.50 -13.93
N ILE A 115 -8.69 31.97 -14.88
CA ILE A 115 -8.67 30.54 -15.21
C ILE A 115 -8.18 29.73 -14.00
N SER A 116 -7.03 30.10 -13.42
CA SER A 116 -6.46 29.38 -12.26
C SER A 116 -7.36 29.47 -11.03
N GLY A 117 -7.98 30.62 -10.78
CA GLY A 117 -8.88 30.80 -9.64
C GLY A 117 -10.21 30.05 -9.81
N LEU A 118 -10.77 29.99 -11.01
CA LEU A 118 -11.94 29.15 -11.31
C LEU A 118 -11.65 27.67 -11.10
N MET A 119 -10.46 27.20 -11.52
CA MET A 119 -10.00 25.83 -11.26
C MET A 119 -9.94 25.52 -9.75
N ARG A 120 -9.34 26.41 -8.95
CA ARG A 120 -9.22 26.25 -7.49
C ARG A 120 -10.57 26.22 -6.77
N ASN A 121 -11.58 26.89 -7.30
CA ASN A 121 -12.94 26.91 -6.77
C ASN A 121 -13.86 25.82 -7.37
N GLY A 122 -13.30 24.78 -7.99
CA GLY A 122 -14.07 23.65 -8.53
C GLY A 122 -14.89 23.96 -9.79
N CYS A 123 -14.73 25.15 -10.39
CA CYS A 123 -15.46 25.60 -11.58
C CYS A 123 -14.69 25.33 -12.88
N ALA A 124 -14.14 24.13 -13.04
CA ALA A 124 -13.25 23.77 -14.15
C ALA A 124 -13.90 23.96 -15.55
N ALA A 125 -15.19 23.68 -15.70
CA ALA A 125 -15.90 23.91 -16.97
C ALA A 125 -15.94 25.40 -17.38
N LYS A 126 -16.15 26.32 -16.42
CA LYS A 126 -16.09 27.76 -16.68
C LYS A 126 -14.66 28.23 -16.96
N ALA A 127 -13.67 27.62 -16.29
CA ALA A 127 -12.26 27.87 -16.58
C ALA A 127 -11.91 27.48 -18.03
N LEU A 128 -12.47 26.37 -18.52
CA LEU A 128 -12.27 25.90 -19.90
C LEU A 128 -12.87 26.86 -20.92
N ASP A 129 -14.08 27.36 -20.67
CA ASP A 129 -14.70 28.40 -21.51
C ASP A 129 -13.82 29.66 -21.59
N ARG A 130 -13.29 30.12 -20.44
CA ARG A 130 -12.36 31.27 -20.40
C ARG A 130 -11.05 31.01 -21.13
N LEU A 131 -10.51 29.79 -21.10
CA LEU A 131 -9.32 29.41 -21.87
C LEU A 131 -9.60 29.45 -23.39
N TYR A 132 -10.75 28.95 -23.84
CA TYR A 132 -11.16 29.06 -25.24
C TYR A 132 -11.35 30.51 -25.67
N HIS A 133 -11.95 31.35 -24.82
CA HIS A 133 -12.10 32.77 -25.10
C HIS A 133 -10.74 33.48 -25.21
N MET A 134 -9.80 33.19 -24.31
CA MET A 134 -8.42 33.70 -24.38
C MET A 134 -7.77 33.34 -25.72
N ALA A 135 -7.89 32.08 -26.14
CA ALA A 135 -7.34 31.61 -27.41
C ALA A 135 -8.01 32.26 -28.63
N ARG A 136 -9.33 32.45 -28.61
CA ARG A 136 -10.09 33.13 -29.69
C ARG A 136 -9.79 34.62 -29.78
N ALA A 137 -9.44 35.25 -28.67
CA ALA A 137 -8.99 36.64 -28.63
C ALA A 137 -7.55 36.83 -29.16
N GLY A 138 -6.87 35.75 -29.57
CA GLY A 138 -5.52 35.82 -30.12
C GLY A 138 -4.43 36.13 -29.10
N VAL A 139 -4.70 35.97 -27.80
CA VAL A 139 -3.70 36.20 -26.75
C VAL A 139 -2.66 35.08 -26.79
N GLU A 140 -1.39 35.43 -26.95
CA GLU A 140 -0.29 34.47 -26.95
C GLU A 140 -0.15 33.76 -25.60
N PHE A 141 0.08 32.45 -25.65
CA PHE A 141 0.24 31.64 -24.46
C PHE A 141 1.71 31.67 -24.03
N ASN A 142 1.96 32.09 -22.79
CA ASN A 142 3.26 31.94 -22.17
C ASN A 142 3.38 30.58 -21.46
N HIS A 143 4.56 30.27 -20.92
CA HIS A 143 4.82 29.03 -20.17
C HIS A 143 3.78 28.79 -19.04
N TYR A 144 3.39 29.84 -18.31
CA TYR A 144 2.38 29.73 -17.24
C TYR A 144 0.98 29.40 -17.78
N THR A 145 0.59 30.00 -18.91
CA THR A 145 -0.70 29.71 -19.57
C THR A 145 -0.74 28.26 -20.04
N TYR A 146 0.32 27.75 -20.67
CA TYR A 146 0.39 26.35 -21.08
C TYR A 146 0.29 25.39 -19.89
N SER A 147 1.03 25.64 -18.81
CA SER A 147 0.94 24.81 -17.59
C SER A 147 -0.46 24.81 -16.99
N THR A 148 -1.10 25.98 -16.90
CA THR A 148 -2.49 26.10 -16.40
C THR A 148 -3.48 25.37 -17.32
N ALA A 149 -3.34 25.51 -18.64
CA ALA A 149 -4.18 24.86 -19.64
C ALA A 149 -4.04 23.33 -19.62
N LEU A 150 -2.81 22.81 -19.49
CA LEU A 150 -2.53 21.39 -19.37
C LEU A 150 -3.11 20.81 -18.06
N ALA A 151 -2.93 21.52 -16.94
CA ALA A 151 -3.51 21.13 -15.66
C ALA A 151 -5.05 21.10 -15.72
N LEU A 152 -5.68 22.03 -16.43
CA LEU A 152 -7.13 22.06 -16.66
C LEU A 152 -7.61 20.90 -17.53
N ALA A 153 -6.90 20.61 -18.62
CA ALA A 153 -7.20 19.45 -19.48
C ALA A 153 -7.10 18.14 -18.70
N GLY A 154 -6.09 18.01 -17.83
CA GLY A 154 -5.94 16.87 -16.92
C GLY A 154 -7.06 16.76 -15.89
N MET A 155 -7.45 17.88 -15.26
CA MET A 155 -8.55 17.91 -14.28
C MET A 155 -9.90 17.50 -14.87
N LEU A 156 -10.13 17.81 -16.15
CA LEU A 156 -11.33 17.44 -16.90
C LEU A 156 -11.19 16.12 -17.67
N SER A 157 -10.05 15.43 -17.55
CA SER A 157 -9.70 14.21 -18.28
C SER A 157 -9.87 14.32 -19.82
N LEU A 158 -9.62 15.50 -20.39
CA LEU A 158 -9.76 15.79 -21.82
C LEU A 158 -8.46 15.48 -22.59
N LEU A 159 -8.22 14.21 -22.88
CA LEU A 159 -6.99 13.74 -23.51
C LEU A 159 -6.70 14.42 -24.88
N ASP A 160 -7.73 14.62 -25.70
CA ASP A 160 -7.53 15.21 -27.04
C ASP A 160 -7.16 16.69 -26.98
N LEU A 161 -7.74 17.44 -26.04
CA LEU A 161 -7.31 18.82 -25.78
C LEU A 161 -5.87 18.85 -25.27
N GLY A 162 -5.51 17.94 -24.36
CA GLY A 162 -4.14 17.77 -23.88
C GLY A 162 -3.13 17.51 -25.00
N ARG A 163 -3.48 16.66 -25.98
CA ARG A 163 -2.66 16.41 -27.18
C ARG A 163 -2.50 17.64 -28.07
N GLN A 164 -3.58 18.40 -28.27
CA GLN A 164 -3.51 19.66 -29.04
C GLN A 164 -2.60 20.69 -28.36
N LEU A 165 -2.72 20.83 -27.03
CA LEU A 165 -1.86 21.70 -26.23
C LEU A 165 -0.39 21.24 -26.27
N HIS A 166 -0.13 19.93 -26.18
CA HIS A 166 1.23 19.37 -26.33
C HIS A 166 1.83 19.71 -27.70
N GLY A 167 1.07 19.53 -28.79
CA GLY A 167 1.52 19.94 -30.12
C GLY A 167 1.89 21.42 -30.18
N ARG A 168 1.10 22.30 -29.55
CA ARG A 168 1.40 23.73 -29.46
C ARG A 168 2.62 24.06 -28.60
N VAL A 169 2.86 23.32 -27.52
CA VAL A 169 4.06 23.47 -26.68
C VAL A 169 5.32 23.19 -27.50
N LEU A 170 5.30 22.15 -28.34
CA LEU A 170 6.40 21.81 -29.24
C LEU A 170 6.64 22.91 -30.28
N THR A 171 5.58 23.45 -30.88
CA THR A 171 5.72 24.55 -31.85
C THR A 171 6.21 25.85 -31.22
N ALA A 172 5.92 26.07 -29.93
CA ALA A 172 6.36 27.23 -29.17
C ALA A 172 7.79 27.09 -28.60
N ALA A 173 8.48 25.97 -28.86
CA ALA A 173 9.80 25.65 -28.31
C ALA A 173 9.85 25.70 -26.76
N LEU A 174 8.76 25.32 -26.09
CA LEU A 174 8.63 25.32 -24.63
C LEU A 174 8.80 23.91 -24.02
N GLU A 175 9.18 22.92 -24.81
CA GLU A 175 9.35 21.53 -24.36
C GLU A 175 10.52 21.34 -23.40
N THR A 176 11.46 22.29 -23.34
CA THR A 176 12.58 22.30 -22.39
C THR A 176 12.23 22.90 -21.04
N ASP A 177 11.11 23.63 -20.94
CA ASP A 177 10.68 24.25 -19.70
C ASP A 177 10.20 23.20 -18.69
N ALA A 178 10.85 23.16 -17.53
CA ALA A 178 10.56 22.19 -16.48
C ALA A 178 9.11 22.29 -15.97
N PHE A 179 8.56 23.50 -15.89
CA PHE A 179 7.22 23.73 -15.37
C PHE A 179 6.15 23.24 -16.36
N VAL A 180 6.32 23.54 -17.66
CA VAL A 180 5.43 23.06 -18.73
C VAL A 180 5.50 21.55 -18.85
N ARG A 181 6.70 20.97 -18.85
CA ARG A 181 6.90 19.52 -18.98
C ARG A 181 6.33 18.73 -17.80
N SER A 182 6.45 19.28 -16.58
CA SER A 182 5.78 18.76 -15.39
C SER A 182 4.26 18.74 -15.52
N SER A 183 3.65 19.85 -15.95
CA SER A 183 2.20 19.93 -16.18
C SER A 183 1.74 19.00 -17.30
N LEU A 184 2.55 18.81 -18.33
CA LEU A 184 2.27 17.91 -19.44
C LEU A 184 2.24 16.44 -18.97
N MET A 185 3.20 16.04 -18.14
CA MET A 185 3.26 14.70 -17.57
C MET A 185 2.08 14.43 -16.63
N ASP A 186 1.77 15.36 -15.72
CA ASP A 186 0.61 15.29 -14.83
C ASP A 186 -0.72 15.19 -15.62
N MET A 187 -0.84 15.94 -16.73
CA MET A 187 -2.00 15.86 -17.62
C MET A 187 -2.15 14.46 -18.22
N TYR A 188 -1.08 13.87 -18.77
CA TYR A 188 -1.15 12.51 -19.32
C TYR A 188 -1.46 11.46 -18.26
N CYS A 189 -0.91 11.58 -17.05
CA CYS A 189 -1.25 10.73 -15.91
C CYS A 189 -2.75 10.79 -15.59
N LYS A 190 -3.31 11.99 -15.43
CA LYS A 190 -4.74 12.20 -15.10
C LYS A 190 -5.69 11.76 -16.22
N CYS A 191 -5.27 11.86 -17.47
CA CYS A 191 -6.03 11.40 -18.63
C CYS A 191 -5.94 9.88 -18.88
N GLY A 192 -5.27 9.12 -18.02
CA GLY A 192 -5.18 7.66 -18.16
C GLY A 192 -4.09 7.17 -19.13
N SER A 193 -3.30 8.06 -19.73
CA SER A 193 -2.33 7.72 -20.76
C SER A 193 -0.93 7.55 -20.18
N MET A 194 -0.75 6.53 -19.34
CA MET A 194 0.49 6.33 -18.59
C MET A 194 1.71 6.14 -19.50
N ASN A 195 1.56 5.50 -20.66
CA ASN A 195 2.66 5.28 -21.61
C ASN A 195 3.23 6.60 -22.15
N ALA A 196 2.38 7.61 -22.40
CA ALA A 196 2.83 8.92 -22.86
C ALA A 196 3.58 9.67 -21.74
N ALA A 197 3.10 9.57 -20.50
CA ALA A 197 3.77 10.14 -19.33
C ALA A 197 5.17 9.53 -19.12
N VAL A 198 5.30 8.20 -19.20
CA VAL A 198 6.59 7.49 -19.10
C VAL A 198 7.56 7.94 -20.19
N LEU A 199 7.12 8.07 -21.44
CA LEU A 199 7.97 8.54 -22.54
C LEU A 199 8.51 9.96 -22.31
N ILE A 200 7.70 10.85 -21.72
CA ILE A 200 8.12 12.21 -21.38
C ILE A 200 9.13 12.17 -20.22
N PHE A 201 8.88 11.34 -19.21
CA PHE A 201 9.77 11.15 -18.07
C PHE A 201 11.15 10.62 -18.51
N ASP A 202 11.19 9.56 -19.31
CA ASP A 202 12.44 8.92 -19.73
C ASP A 202 13.31 9.90 -20.53
N ARG A 203 12.70 10.66 -21.45
CA ARG A 203 13.40 11.71 -22.23
C ARG A 203 13.95 12.83 -21.36
N TRP A 204 13.29 13.14 -20.25
CA TRP A 204 13.75 14.13 -19.29
C TRP A 204 14.84 13.59 -18.37
N SER A 205 14.78 12.32 -17.99
CA SER A 205 15.66 11.70 -16.98
C SER A 205 17.16 11.84 -17.27
N HIS A 206 17.52 11.96 -18.54
CA HIS A 206 18.90 12.10 -18.99
C HIS A 206 19.44 13.54 -19.01
N LEU A 207 18.62 14.56 -18.77
CA LEU A 207 18.96 15.96 -19.08
C LEU A 207 19.23 16.86 -17.87
N THR A 208 18.76 16.54 -16.65
CA THR A 208 18.85 17.45 -15.49
C THR A 208 18.94 16.74 -14.14
N GLY A 209 19.73 17.27 -13.19
CA GLY A 209 19.97 16.69 -11.86
C GLY A 209 18.93 16.98 -10.76
N ASP A 210 17.92 17.84 -10.99
CA ASP A 210 16.86 18.13 -10.03
C ASP A 210 15.48 17.69 -10.55
N MET A 211 15.16 16.42 -10.32
CA MET A 211 13.94 15.78 -10.85
C MET A 211 12.93 15.37 -9.78
N LYS A 212 13.06 15.87 -8.54
CA LYS A 212 12.21 15.42 -7.42
C LYS A 212 10.73 15.44 -7.77
N PHE A 213 10.25 16.56 -8.32
CA PHE A 213 8.86 16.72 -8.74
C PHE A 213 8.44 15.69 -9.80
N ALA A 214 9.29 15.41 -10.80
CA ALA A 214 8.96 14.48 -11.86
C ALA A 214 8.77 13.05 -11.33
N TRP A 215 9.64 12.61 -10.42
CA TRP A 215 9.48 11.33 -9.73
C TRP A 215 8.19 11.29 -8.91
N SER A 216 7.89 12.36 -8.16
CA SER A 216 6.65 12.48 -7.38
C SER A 216 5.41 12.35 -8.29
N THR A 217 5.37 13.06 -9.41
CA THR A 217 4.26 13.01 -10.38
C THR A 217 4.07 11.61 -10.96
N MET A 218 5.16 10.88 -11.25
CA MET A 218 5.06 9.53 -11.78
C MET A 218 4.54 8.53 -10.74
N VAL A 219 5.04 8.59 -9.50
CA VAL A 219 4.55 7.73 -8.41
C VAL A 219 3.05 7.98 -8.20
N THR A 220 2.62 9.23 -8.08
CA THR A 220 1.20 9.57 -7.94
C THR A 220 0.39 9.18 -9.18
N GLY A 221 0.95 9.36 -10.37
CA GLY A 221 0.32 9.01 -11.64
C GLY A 221 0.02 7.51 -11.76
N TYR A 222 0.96 6.65 -11.35
CA TYR A 222 0.71 5.21 -11.27
C TYR A 222 -0.42 4.87 -10.28
N VAL A 223 -0.42 5.49 -9.09
CA VAL A 223 -1.49 5.27 -8.09
C VAL A 223 -2.86 5.69 -8.60
N GLN A 224 -2.96 6.87 -9.25
CA GLN A 224 -4.22 7.37 -9.81
C GLN A 224 -4.79 6.46 -10.91
N ASN A 225 -3.94 5.69 -11.56
CA ASN A 225 -4.30 4.77 -12.64
C ASN A 225 -4.53 3.33 -12.17
N GLY A 226 -4.59 3.07 -10.85
CA GLY A 226 -4.80 1.73 -10.30
C GLY A 226 -3.63 0.78 -10.59
N ARG A 227 -2.41 1.33 -10.69
CA ARG A 227 -1.15 0.61 -10.94
C ARG A 227 -0.25 0.71 -9.71
N GLU A 228 -0.78 0.27 -8.57
CA GLU A 228 -0.16 0.46 -7.25
C GLU A 228 1.22 -0.20 -7.12
N GLU A 229 1.41 -1.35 -7.75
CA GLU A 229 2.67 -2.09 -7.67
C GLU A 229 3.77 -1.40 -8.47
N GLU A 230 3.46 -0.93 -9.68
CA GLU A 230 4.40 -0.13 -10.47
C GLU A 230 4.70 1.20 -9.77
N ALA A 231 3.73 1.81 -9.09
CA ALA A 231 3.98 3.00 -8.28
C ALA A 231 5.03 2.74 -7.18
N PHE A 232 4.91 1.61 -6.47
CA PHE A 232 5.85 1.25 -5.41
C PHE A 232 7.23 0.88 -5.97
N GLU A 233 7.30 0.16 -7.09
CA GLU A 233 8.57 -0.16 -7.72
C GLU A 233 9.27 1.10 -8.24
N PHE A 234 8.51 2.04 -8.82
CA PHE A 234 9.04 3.33 -9.27
C PHE A 234 9.53 4.19 -8.10
N PHE A 235 8.81 4.18 -6.97
CA PHE A 235 9.28 4.79 -5.72
C PHE A 235 10.59 4.17 -5.22
N ARG A 236 10.71 2.84 -5.29
CA ARG A 236 11.97 2.16 -4.92
C ARG A 236 13.12 2.53 -5.85
N LEU A 237 12.85 2.67 -7.15
CA LEU A 237 13.82 3.13 -8.13
C LEU A 237 14.28 4.56 -7.83
N MET A 238 13.35 5.47 -7.52
CA MET A 238 13.64 6.85 -7.10
C MET A 238 14.65 6.88 -5.94
N LEU A 239 14.41 6.09 -4.89
CA LEU A 239 15.30 6.01 -3.73
C LEU A 239 16.67 5.41 -4.08
N ARG A 240 16.73 4.40 -4.96
CA ARG A 240 17.99 3.81 -5.43
C ARG A 240 18.84 4.78 -6.25
N GLN A 241 18.21 5.70 -6.97
CA GLN A 241 18.89 6.78 -7.68
C GLN A 241 19.33 7.93 -6.76
N GLY A 242 19.15 7.79 -5.44
CA GLY A 242 19.55 8.81 -4.46
C GLY A 242 18.62 10.02 -4.42
N VAL A 243 17.46 9.97 -5.08
CA VAL A 243 16.48 11.06 -5.07
C VAL A 243 15.68 10.99 -3.77
N ALA A 244 15.82 12.02 -2.92
CA ALA A 244 15.11 12.09 -1.65
C ALA A 244 13.60 12.21 -1.86
N ALA A 245 12.83 11.35 -1.20
CA ALA A 245 11.37 11.40 -1.22
C ALA A 245 10.84 12.54 -0.35
N ASP A 246 9.99 13.38 -0.93
CA ASP A 246 9.21 14.36 -0.19
C ASP A 246 7.98 13.71 0.46
N GLN A 247 7.30 14.47 1.31
CA GLN A 247 6.13 14.01 2.03
C GLN A 247 4.98 13.59 1.10
N PHE A 248 4.82 14.25 -0.03
CA PHE A 248 3.77 13.95 -1.02
C PHE A 248 4.02 12.60 -1.70
N THR A 249 5.27 12.32 -2.06
CA THR A 249 5.71 11.04 -2.61
C THR A 249 5.52 9.91 -1.61
N LEU A 250 5.92 10.13 -0.35
CA LEU A 250 5.74 9.16 0.73
C LEU A 250 4.24 8.85 0.94
N THR A 251 3.40 9.88 0.95
CA THR A 251 1.94 9.72 1.05
C THR A 251 1.39 8.89 -0.12
N SER A 252 1.84 9.15 -1.34
CA SER A 252 1.45 8.39 -2.54
C SER A 252 1.92 6.94 -2.47
N ALA A 253 3.15 6.67 -2.02
CA ALA A 253 3.68 5.32 -1.84
C ALA A 253 2.94 4.54 -0.74
N VAL A 254 2.58 5.20 0.36
CA VAL A 254 1.73 4.62 1.43
C VAL A 254 0.34 4.29 0.88
N ALA A 255 -0.26 5.19 0.09
CA ALA A 255 -1.56 4.95 -0.54
C ALA A 255 -1.51 3.77 -1.53
N ALA A 256 -0.43 3.64 -2.31
CA ALA A 256 -0.19 2.49 -3.17
C ALA A 256 -0.18 1.18 -2.35
N CYS A 257 0.55 1.17 -1.23
CA CYS A 257 0.59 0.02 -0.32
C CYS A 257 -0.78 -0.28 0.29
N ALA A 258 -1.55 0.75 0.64
CA ALA A 258 -2.89 0.63 1.20
C ALA A 258 -3.85 -0.02 0.21
N ASN A 259 -3.85 0.46 -1.03
CA ASN A 259 -4.76 0.02 -2.09
C ASN A 259 -4.42 -1.41 -2.55
N ALA A 260 -3.14 -1.77 -2.63
CA ALA A 260 -2.69 -3.12 -2.99
C ALA A 260 -2.64 -4.12 -1.80
N GLY A 261 -2.87 -3.66 -0.56
CA GLY A 261 -2.76 -4.52 0.63
C GLY A 261 -1.33 -4.99 0.96
N MET A 262 -0.32 -4.22 0.57
CA MET A 262 1.11 -4.52 0.71
C MET A 262 1.65 -4.12 2.09
N VAL A 263 1.28 -4.84 3.15
CA VAL A 263 1.62 -4.45 4.54
C VAL A 263 3.12 -4.40 4.85
N GLU A 264 3.93 -5.28 4.26
CA GLU A 264 5.38 -5.32 4.54
C GLU A 264 6.09 -4.14 3.87
N GLN A 265 5.72 -3.85 2.63
CA GLN A 265 6.14 -2.66 1.90
C GLN A 265 5.67 -1.40 2.63
N GLY A 266 4.42 -1.39 3.11
CA GLY A 266 3.89 -0.30 3.94
C GLY A 266 4.70 -0.07 5.22
N ARG A 267 5.14 -1.14 5.90
CA ARG A 267 6.08 -1.03 7.04
C ARG A 267 7.44 -0.47 6.62
N GLN A 268 7.95 -0.84 5.44
CA GLN A 268 9.20 -0.28 4.91
C GLN A 268 9.07 1.21 4.62
N VAL A 269 7.97 1.65 4.01
CA VAL A 269 7.71 3.09 3.76
C VAL A 269 7.54 3.83 5.08
N HIS A 270 6.80 3.27 6.04
CA HIS A 270 6.68 3.86 7.38
C HIS A 270 8.05 4.02 8.07
N GLY A 271 8.91 2.98 8.06
CA GLY A 271 10.27 3.11 8.57
C GLY A 271 11.15 4.09 7.76
N CYS A 272 10.86 4.27 6.47
CA CYS A 272 11.52 5.27 5.63
C CYS A 272 11.14 6.70 6.06
N VAL A 273 9.86 6.95 6.36
CA VAL A 273 9.38 8.24 6.90
C VAL A 273 10.17 8.61 8.17
N GLU A 274 10.34 7.67 9.10
CA GLU A 274 11.11 7.89 10.33
C GLU A 274 12.59 8.18 10.05
N LYS A 275 13.24 7.37 9.19
CA LYS A 275 14.66 7.52 8.85
C LYS A 275 14.98 8.83 8.15
N LEU A 276 14.06 9.35 7.35
CA LEU A 276 14.20 10.63 6.64
C LEU A 276 13.90 11.84 7.54
N GLY A 277 13.45 11.62 8.78
CA GLY A 277 13.15 12.69 9.74
C GLY A 277 11.91 13.50 9.38
N HIS A 278 11.02 12.98 8.54
CA HIS A 278 9.76 13.65 8.20
C HIS A 278 8.83 13.62 9.42
N SER A 279 8.20 14.76 9.74
CA SER A 279 7.24 14.83 10.83
C SER A 279 5.98 14.03 10.51
N PHE A 280 5.47 13.28 11.49
CA PHE A 280 4.16 12.63 11.44
C PHE A 280 3.02 13.63 11.62
N ASP A 281 2.85 14.48 10.61
CA ASP A 281 1.72 15.39 10.57
C ASP A 281 0.40 14.66 10.26
N ALA A 282 -0.72 15.33 10.52
CA ALA A 282 -2.03 14.69 10.45
C ALA A 282 -2.38 14.07 9.07
N PRO A 283 -2.05 14.69 7.91
CA PRO A 283 -2.27 14.09 6.59
C PRO A 283 -1.47 12.79 6.37
N LEU A 284 -0.17 12.78 6.64
CA LEU A 284 0.66 11.59 6.44
C LEU A 284 0.21 10.47 7.38
N VAL A 285 -0.02 10.78 8.66
CA VAL A 285 -0.50 9.79 9.64
C VAL A 285 -1.87 9.23 9.23
N SER A 286 -2.79 10.05 8.72
CA SER A 286 -4.08 9.58 8.21
C SER A 286 -3.92 8.53 7.12
N THR A 287 -2.99 8.74 6.17
CA THR A 287 -2.71 7.74 5.13
C THR A 287 -2.02 6.48 5.65
N ILE A 288 -1.15 6.58 6.67
CA ILE A 288 -0.53 5.41 7.30
C ILE A 288 -1.58 4.60 8.09
N VAL A 289 -2.50 5.27 8.80
CA VAL A 289 -3.64 4.64 9.47
C VAL A 289 -4.53 3.91 8.46
N ASP A 290 -4.89 4.57 7.35
CA ASP A 290 -5.65 3.96 6.26
C ASP A 290 -4.91 2.76 5.65
N MET A 291 -3.59 2.85 5.47
CA MET A 291 -2.75 1.76 4.97
C MET A 291 -2.79 0.55 5.91
N TYR A 292 -2.50 0.73 7.20
CA TYR A 292 -2.53 -0.38 8.15
C TYR A 292 -3.95 -0.97 8.28
N ALA A 293 -4.98 -0.14 8.31
CA ALA A 293 -6.36 -0.60 8.35
C ALA A 293 -6.73 -1.38 7.09
N LYS A 294 -6.46 -0.85 5.89
CA LYS A 294 -6.70 -1.55 4.62
C LYS A 294 -5.89 -2.83 4.49
N CYS A 295 -4.74 -2.92 5.14
CA CYS A 295 -3.94 -4.15 5.22
C CYS A 295 -4.45 -5.16 6.27
N GLY A 296 -5.57 -4.89 6.97
CA GLY A 296 -6.14 -5.76 8.01
C GLY A 296 -5.41 -5.70 9.36
N ASN A 297 -4.55 -4.70 9.56
CA ASN A 297 -3.77 -4.47 10.76
C ASN A 297 -4.30 -3.27 11.56
N LEU A 298 -5.50 -3.42 12.11
CA LEU A 298 -6.15 -2.38 12.89
C LEU A 298 -5.37 -2.00 14.18
N GLU A 299 -4.55 -2.91 14.72
CA GLU A 299 -3.75 -2.63 15.93
C GLU A 299 -2.69 -1.56 15.66
N ASP A 300 -1.95 -1.70 14.55
CA ASP A 300 -0.95 -0.69 14.15
C ASP A 300 -1.62 0.62 13.72
N ALA A 301 -2.80 0.54 13.08
CA ALA A 301 -3.61 1.72 12.80
C ALA A 301 -4.03 2.48 14.08
N CYS A 302 -4.47 1.77 15.13
CA CYS A 302 -4.75 2.39 16.43
C CYS A 302 -3.50 3.05 17.02
N ARG A 303 -2.34 2.36 17.01
CA ARG A 303 -1.09 2.91 17.55
C ARG A 303 -0.72 4.21 16.86
N MET A 304 -0.79 4.26 15.53
CA MET A 304 -0.50 5.48 14.76
C MET A 304 -1.49 6.61 15.05
N PHE A 305 -2.77 6.28 15.22
CA PHE A 305 -3.77 7.25 15.63
C PHE A 305 -3.44 7.84 17.01
N ASP A 306 -3.09 7.01 17.98
CA ASP A 306 -2.80 7.47 19.35
C ASP A 306 -1.52 8.33 19.41
N ILE A 307 -0.47 7.95 18.68
CA ILE A 307 0.82 8.67 18.61
C ILE A 307 0.70 10.05 17.92
N ALA A 308 -0.32 10.25 17.06
CA ALA A 308 -0.46 11.48 16.30
C ALA A 308 -0.52 12.74 17.22
N PRO A 309 0.40 13.71 17.06
CA PRO A 309 0.50 14.87 17.94
C PRO A 309 -0.70 15.82 17.81
N THR A 310 -1.25 15.93 16.60
CA THR A 310 -2.47 16.68 16.30
C THR A 310 -3.41 15.82 15.48
N LYS A 311 -4.67 15.75 15.87
CA LYS A 311 -5.69 14.95 15.17
C LYS A 311 -6.68 15.87 14.47
N ASN A 312 -6.54 16.02 13.16
CA ASN A 312 -7.49 16.77 12.34
C ASN A 312 -8.71 15.89 11.98
N VAL A 313 -9.75 16.50 11.40
CA VAL A 313 -10.97 15.80 10.97
C VAL A 313 -10.64 14.55 10.13
N ALA A 314 -9.71 14.67 9.17
CA ALA A 314 -9.34 13.57 8.28
C ALA A 314 -8.78 12.34 9.02
N LEU A 315 -7.94 12.53 10.04
CA LEU A 315 -7.40 11.41 10.82
C LEU A 315 -8.50 10.71 11.65
N TRP A 316 -9.41 11.47 12.26
CA TRP A 316 -10.60 10.92 12.94
C TRP A 316 -11.49 10.14 11.98
N THR A 317 -11.78 10.70 10.81
CA THR A 317 -12.57 10.05 9.76
C THR A 317 -11.92 8.74 9.30
N SER A 318 -10.61 8.73 9.04
CA SER A 318 -9.88 7.52 8.64
C SER A 318 -9.96 6.42 9.69
N MET A 319 -9.76 6.75 10.96
CA MET A 319 -9.84 5.76 12.05
C MET A 319 -11.27 5.25 12.26
N LEU A 320 -12.26 6.12 12.12
CA LEU A 320 -13.68 5.76 12.20
C LEU A 320 -14.10 4.82 11.07
N CYS A 321 -13.74 5.15 9.83
CA CYS A 321 -13.93 4.29 8.65
C CYS A 321 -13.18 2.96 8.80
N SER A 322 -12.02 2.98 9.44
CA SER A 322 -11.25 1.77 9.77
C SER A 322 -12.01 0.87 10.75
N TYR A 323 -12.58 1.40 11.83
CA TYR A 323 -13.44 0.61 12.72
C TYR A 323 -14.70 0.09 12.02
N ALA A 324 -15.35 0.93 11.21
CA ALA A 324 -16.54 0.56 10.44
C ALA A 324 -16.25 -0.62 9.50
N SER A 325 -15.21 -0.52 8.67
CA SER A 325 -14.82 -1.55 7.69
C SER A 325 -14.45 -2.88 8.34
N HIS A 326 -13.91 -2.86 9.56
CA HIS A 326 -13.59 -4.05 10.36
C HIS A 326 -14.78 -4.62 11.14
N GLY A 327 -15.98 -4.07 10.97
CA GLY A 327 -17.19 -4.54 11.66
C GLY A 327 -17.26 -4.17 13.14
N LYS A 328 -16.41 -3.25 13.62
CA LYS A 328 -16.40 -2.76 15.01
C LYS A 328 -17.29 -1.52 15.16
N GLY A 329 -18.57 -1.65 14.77
CA GLY A 329 -19.50 -0.52 14.67
C GLY A 329 -19.64 0.30 15.97
N ARG A 330 -19.75 -0.38 17.13
CA ARG A 330 -19.86 0.31 18.44
C ARG A 330 -18.61 1.13 18.77
N MET A 331 -17.42 0.60 18.51
CA MET A 331 -16.16 1.34 18.73
C MET A 331 -16.05 2.56 17.80
N ALA A 332 -16.59 2.48 16.58
CA ALA A 332 -16.63 3.63 15.68
C ALA A 332 -17.54 4.75 16.22
N ILE A 333 -18.68 4.40 16.81
CA ILE A 333 -19.61 5.35 17.45
C ILE A 333 -18.96 5.97 18.71
N GLU A 334 -18.30 5.15 19.54
CA GLU A 334 -17.54 5.66 20.70
C GLU A 334 -16.44 6.64 20.26
N LEU A 335 -15.74 6.33 19.16
CA LEU A 335 -14.73 7.22 18.60
C LEU A 335 -15.34 8.52 18.06
N PHE A 336 -16.50 8.45 17.41
CA PHE A 336 -17.25 9.64 16.99
C PHE A 336 -17.62 10.54 18.18
N ASN A 337 -18.15 9.95 19.26
CA ASN A 337 -18.50 10.72 20.45
C ASN A 337 -17.27 11.37 21.09
N ARG A 338 -16.10 10.70 21.07
CA ARG A 338 -14.82 11.30 21.49
C ARG A 338 -14.41 12.49 20.60
N MET A 339 -14.55 12.38 19.28
CA MET A 339 -14.29 13.48 18.33
C MET A 339 -15.15 14.72 18.67
N ILE A 340 -16.43 14.51 18.98
CA ILE A 340 -17.33 15.60 19.39
C ILE A 340 -16.94 16.18 20.75
N ALA A 341 -16.56 15.34 21.73
CA ALA A 341 -16.09 15.78 23.04
C ALA A 341 -14.82 16.64 22.96
N GLU A 342 -13.94 16.35 21.99
CA GLU A 342 -12.75 17.16 21.66
C GLU A 342 -13.07 18.41 20.83
N LYS A 343 -14.36 18.74 20.64
CA LYS A 343 -14.87 19.92 19.91
C LYS A 343 -14.46 19.94 18.43
N ILE A 344 -14.20 18.78 17.83
CA ILE A 344 -13.92 18.66 16.40
C ILE A 344 -15.25 18.48 15.65
N LYS A 345 -15.60 19.44 14.78
CA LYS A 345 -16.84 19.38 14.01
C LYS A 345 -16.75 18.28 12.93
N PRO A 346 -17.72 17.36 12.83
CA PRO A 346 -17.75 16.36 11.77
C PRO A 346 -18.05 17.00 10.42
N ASN A 347 -17.51 16.39 9.35
CA ASN A 347 -17.84 16.75 7.98
C ASN A 347 -18.69 15.66 7.33
N GLU A 348 -19.05 15.89 6.07
CA GLU A 348 -19.80 14.95 5.23
C GLU A 348 -19.22 13.52 5.26
N VAL A 349 -17.91 13.38 5.02
CA VAL A 349 -17.24 12.07 4.96
C VAL A 349 -17.24 11.35 6.33
N THR A 350 -17.12 12.08 7.43
CA THR A 350 -17.21 11.51 8.78
C THR A 350 -18.55 10.81 9.01
N LEU A 351 -19.65 11.41 8.56
CA LEU A 351 -20.99 10.86 8.77
C LEU A 351 -21.29 9.68 7.83
N VAL A 352 -20.75 9.65 6.62
CA VAL A 352 -20.69 8.41 5.81
C VAL A 352 -20.03 7.28 6.60
N GLY A 353 -18.91 7.56 7.28
CA GLY A 353 -18.21 6.59 8.13
C GLY A 353 -19.06 6.09 9.29
N VAL A 354 -19.78 6.97 9.99
CA VAL A 354 -20.67 6.62 11.11
C VAL A 354 -21.84 5.77 10.62
N LEU A 355 -22.51 6.18 9.55
CA LEU A 355 -23.63 5.42 8.98
C LEU A 355 -23.18 4.06 8.45
N SER A 356 -21.98 3.98 7.86
CA SER A 356 -21.36 2.70 7.46
C SER A 356 -21.10 1.80 8.69
N ALA A 357 -20.66 2.37 9.81
CA ALA A 357 -20.47 1.64 11.06
C ALA A 357 -21.79 1.10 11.61
N CYS A 358 -22.85 1.92 11.60
CA CYS A 358 -24.20 1.50 11.98
C CYS A 358 -24.71 0.38 11.07
N SER A 359 -24.55 0.53 9.76
CA SER A 359 -24.90 -0.49 8.77
C SER A 359 -24.20 -1.82 9.07
N HIS A 360 -22.88 -1.80 9.23
CA HIS A 360 -22.10 -3.01 9.54
C HIS A 360 -22.44 -3.62 10.91
N GLY A 361 -22.82 -2.79 11.89
CA GLY A 361 -23.31 -3.23 13.20
C GLY A 361 -24.78 -3.62 13.25
N ARG A 362 -25.55 -3.41 12.16
CA ARG A 362 -27.03 -3.51 12.13
C ARG A 362 -27.72 -2.65 13.19
N LEU A 363 -27.15 -1.49 13.49
CA LEU A 363 -27.63 -0.54 14.50
C LEU A 363 -28.63 0.43 13.84
N VAL A 364 -29.86 -0.05 13.60
CA VAL A 364 -30.86 0.69 12.81
C VAL A 364 -31.26 1.99 13.51
N SER A 365 -31.56 1.95 14.80
CA SER A 365 -31.98 3.11 15.59
C SER A 365 -30.90 4.18 15.65
N GLU A 366 -29.65 3.79 15.91
CA GLU A 366 -28.51 4.70 15.93
C GLU A 366 -28.22 5.29 14.55
N GLY A 367 -28.33 4.50 13.47
CA GLY A 367 -28.17 4.99 12.10
C GLY A 367 -29.21 6.03 11.71
N GLU A 368 -30.48 5.81 12.05
CA GLU A 368 -31.56 6.79 11.85
C GLU A 368 -31.34 8.07 12.66
N HIS A 369 -30.90 7.93 13.91
CA HIS A 369 -30.56 9.06 14.75
C HIS A 369 -29.45 9.92 14.14
N PHE A 370 -28.33 9.31 13.73
CA PHE A 370 -27.21 10.05 13.12
C PHE A 370 -27.57 10.66 11.76
N PHE A 371 -28.42 9.99 10.96
CA PHE A 371 -28.88 10.55 9.68
C PHE A 371 -29.76 11.80 9.88
N LYS A 372 -30.54 11.86 10.97
CA LYS A 372 -31.31 13.04 11.37
C LYS A 372 -30.40 14.14 11.92
N LEU A 373 -29.51 13.79 12.85
CA LEU A 373 -28.54 14.69 13.47
C LEU A 373 -27.68 15.42 12.43
N MET A 374 -27.28 14.72 11.37
CA MET A 374 -26.55 15.27 10.23
C MET A 374 -27.22 16.51 9.62
N GLN A 375 -28.53 16.43 9.42
CA GLN A 375 -29.31 17.46 8.74
C GLN A 375 -29.68 18.59 9.70
N GLU A 376 -30.12 18.25 10.92
CA GLU A 376 -30.70 19.20 11.86
C GLU A 376 -29.66 19.99 12.65
N GLU A 377 -28.61 19.33 13.15
CA GLU A 377 -27.61 20.00 14.01
C GLU A 377 -26.36 20.41 13.23
N TYR A 378 -25.90 19.58 12.30
CA TYR A 378 -24.68 19.88 11.56
C TYR A 378 -24.91 20.66 10.26
N GLY A 379 -26.16 20.72 9.78
CA GLY A 379 -26.53 21.40 8.54
C GLY A 379 -25.92 20.75 7.29
N ILE A 380 -25.61 19.46 7.35
CA ILE A 380 -24.99 18.70 6.25
C ILE A 380 -26.10 18.11 5.38
N VAL A 381 -26.09 18.47 4.09
CA VAL A 381 -27.02 17.94 3.10
C VAL A 381 -26.60 16.49 2.76
N PRO A 382 -27.51 15.51 2.81
CA PRO A 382 -27.18 14.13 2.48
C PRO A 382 -26.76 13.97 1.00
N SER A 383 -25.58 13.43 0.77
CA SER A 383 -25.14 12.94 -0.55
C SER A 383 -25.54 11.48 -0.79
N ILE A 384 -25.32 10.98 -2.01
CA ILE A 384 -25.70 9.63 -2.42
C ILE A 384 -25.02 8.54 -1.56
N GLU A 385 -23.82 8.81 -1.06
CA GLU A 385 -23.09 7.94 -0.14
C GLU A 385 -23.84 7.73 1.18
N HIS A 386 -24.46 8.78 1.73
CA HIS A 386 -25.26 8.70 2.95
C HIS A 386 -26.53 7.89 2.72
N TYR A 387 -27.25 8.19 1.64
CA TYR A 387 -28.44 7.45 1.27
C TYR A 387 -28.14 5.97 1.04
N ASN A 388 -27.04 5.67 0.36
CA ASN A 388 -26.59 4.30 0.14
C ASN A 388 -26.24 3.59 1.47
N CYS A 389 -25.65 4.28 2.45
CA CYS A 389 -25.41 3.72 3.78
C CYS A 389 -26.73 3.37 4.50
N MET A 390 -27.76 4.20 4.38
CA MET A 390 -29.09 3.93 4.96
C MET A 390 -29.79 2.74 4.29
N VAL A 391 -29.73 2.65 2.95
CA VAL A 391 -30.24 1.49 2.20
C VAL A 391 -29.47 0.21 2.59
N ASP A 392 -28.14 0.27 2.72
CA ASP A 392 -27.33 -0.86 3.19
C ASP A 392 -27.68 -1.24 4.64
N LEU A 393 -27.93 -0.27 5.52
CA LEU A 393 -28.34 -0.50 6.91
C LEU A 393 -29.67 -1.27 6.99
N TYR A 394 -30.72 -0.78 6.33
CA TYR A 394 -32.02 -1.47 6.29
C TYR A 394 -31.92 -2.83 5.60
N GLY A 395 -31.20 -2.89 4.48
CA GLY A 395 -30.95 -4.12 3.75
C GLY A 395 -30.25 -5.18 4.60
N ARG A 396 -29.22 -4.81 5.37
CA ARG A 396 -28.53 -5.73 6.29
C ARG A 396 -29.38 -6.16 7.47
N ALA A 397 -30.28 -5.31 7.94
CA ALA A 397 -31.23 -5.61 9.00
C ALA A 397 -32.40 -6.50 8.53
N GLY A 398 -32.57 -6.70 7.21
CA GLY A 398 -33.68 -7.46 6.63
C GLY A 398 -34.95 -6.64 6.44
N LEU A 399 -34.89 -5.32 6.66
CA LEU A 399 -36.02 -4.40 6.51
C LEU A 399 -36.13 -3.93 5.05
N LEU A 400 -36.37 -4.86 4.12
CA LEU A 400 -36.30 -4.59 2.68
C LEU A 400 -37.40 -3.65 2.18
N ASP A 401 -38.63 -3.78 2.68
CA ASP A 401 -39.71 -2.83 2.39
C ASP A 401 -39.35 -1.41 2.81
N LYS A 402 -38.75 -1.26 3.99
CA LYS A 402 -38.30 0.03 4.51
C LYS A 402 -37.18 0.61 3.64
N ALA A 403 -36.25 -0.23 3.17
CA ALA A 403 -35.21 0.19 2.24
C ALA A 403 -35.78 0.68 0.90
N ASN A 404 -36.73 -0.06 0.33
CA ASN A 404 -37.38 0.31 -0.93
C ASN A 404 -38.21 1.59 -0.79
N ASN A 405 -38.99 1.72 0.29
CA ASN A 405 -39.74 2.94 0.58
C ASN A 405 -38.82 4.15 0.78
N PHE A 406 -37.67 3.96 1.42
CA PHE A 406 -36.67 5.01 1.60
C PHE A 406 -36.08 5.51 0.27
N ILE A 407 -35.81 4.62 -0.68
CA ILE A 407 -35.36 4.99 -2.04
C ILE A 407 -36.39 5.87 -2.74
N ASN A 408 -37.67 5.49 -2.65
CA ASN A 408 -38.76 6.23 -3.29
C ASN A 408 -39.03 7.57 -2.61
N ALA A 409 -39.11 7.61 -1.28
CA ALA A 409 -39.41 8.80 -0.50
C ALA A 409 -38.37 9.92 -0.67
N ASN A 410 -37.09 9.55 -0.79
CA ASN A 410 -35.99 10.51 -0.98
C ASN A 410 -35.70 10.82 -2.46
N LYS A 411 -36.51 10.32 -3.41
CA LYS A 411 -36.38 10.57 -4.87
C LYS A 411 -35.03 10.15 -5.48
N ILE A 412 -34.33 9.18 -4.87
CA ILE A 412 -33.01 8.68 -5.29
C ILE A 412 -33.07 7.46 -6.22
N LYS A 413 -34.22 7.20 -6.84
CA LYS A 413 -34.43 6.04 -7.73
C LYS A 413 -33.59 6.04 -9.01
N HIS A 414 -33.03 7.18 -9.40
CA HIS A 414 -32.18 7.35 -10.58
C HIS A 414 -30.73 6.90 -10.34
N GLU A 415 -30.37 6.61 -9.10
CA GLU A 415 -29.01 6.25 -8.70
C GLU A 415 -28.82 4.73 -8.74
N SER A 416 -27.87 4.25 -9.54
CA SER A 416 -27.66 2.80 -9.71
C SER A 416 -27.13 2.14 -8.43
N ILE A 417 -26.33 2.86 -7.65
CA ILE A 417 -25.64 2.34 -6.47
C ILE A 417 -26.60 1.85 -5.37
N VAL A 418 -27.73 2.53 -5.16
CA VAL A 418 -28.71 2.16 -4.12
C VAL A 418 -29.46 0.88 -4.50
N TRP A 419 -29.75 0.69 -5.79
CA TRP A 419 -30.36 -0.54 -6.28
C TRP A 419 -29.39 -1.72 -6.25
N LYS A 420 -28.10 -1.53 -6.56
CA LYS A 420 -27.06 -2.57 -6.37
C LYS A 420 -26.99 -3.02 -4.92
N THR A 421 -27.04 -2.07 -3.99
CA THR A 421 -27.03 -2.34 -2.54
C THR A 421 -28.28 -3.11 -2.11
N LEU A 422 -29.48 -2.69 -2.55
CA LEU A 422 -30.73 -3.38 -2.26
C LEU A 422 -30.75 -4.80 -2.84
N LEU A 423 -30.38 -4.98 -4.11
CA LEU A 423 -30.31 -6.30 -4.76
C LEU A 423 -29.37 -7.26 -4.03
N SER A 424 -28.22 -6.75 -3.56
CA SER A 424 -27.31 -7.54 -2.73
C SER A 424 -27.92 -7.94 -1.39
N ALA A 425 -28.74 -7.08 -0.77
CA ALA A 425 -29.47 -7.40 0.45
C ALA A 425 -30.58 -8.43 0.22
N CYS A 426 -31.35 -8.28 -0.86
CA CYS A 426 -32.38 -9.24 -1.28
C CYS A 426 -31.79 -10.64 -1.50
N ARG A 427 -30.60 -10.74 -2.12
CA ARG A 427 -29.87 -12.01 -2.25
C ARG A 427 -29.52 -12.66 -0.91
N VAL A 428 -29.17 -11.86 0.11
CA VAL A 428 -28.81 -12.37 1.45
C VAL A 428 -30.05 -12.88 2.19
N HIS A 429 -31.18 -12.17 2.06
CA HIS A 429 -32.43 -12.52 2.75
C HIS A 429 -33.38 -13.38 1.90
N LYS A 430 -32.97 -13.74 0.68
CA LYS A 430 -33.72 -14.55 -0.29
C LYS A 430 -35.09 -13.94 -0.67
N ASP A 431 -35.18 -12.62 -0.69
CA ASP A 431 -36.39 -11.90 -1.13
C ASP A 431 -36.38 -11.75 -2.65
N MET A 432 -37.27 -12.46 -3.33
CA MET A 432 -37.34 -12.48 -4.79
C MET A 432 -38.08 -11.28 -5.39
N GLU A 433 -39.07 -10.75 -4.67
CA GLU A 433 -39.92 -9.66 -5.17
C GLU A 433 -39.11 -8.37 -5.27
N HIS A 434 -38.44 -7.99 -4.19
CA HIS A 434 -37.56 -6.83 -4.18
C HIS A 434 -36.32 -7.01 -5.07
N ALA A 435 -35.80 -8.24 -5.21
CA ALA A 435 -34.69 -8.52 -6.11
C ALA A 435 -35.05 -8.29 -7.58
N LYS A 436 -36.26 -8.70 -7.99
CA LYS A 436 -36.76 -8.45 -9.34
C LYS A 436 -36.87 -6.94 -9.61
N LEU A 437 -37.51 -6.19 -8.70
CA LEU A 437 -37.66 -4.74 -8.80
C LEU A 437 -36.30 -4.02 -8.89
N ALA A 438 -35.36 -4.37 -8.01
CA ALA A 438 -34.03 -3.76 -7.99
C ALA A 438 -33.25 -4.06 -9.27
N SER A 439 -33.33 -5.29 -9.78
CA SER A 439 -32.68 -5.66 -11.03
C SER A 439 -33.30 -5.00 -12.25
N GLU A 440 -34.63 -4.89 -12.33
CA GLU A 440 -35.30 -4.19 -13.44
C GLU A 440 -34.90 -2.71 -13.48
N SER A 441 -34.84 -2.07 -12.31
CA SER A 441 -34.35 -0.69 -12.17
C SER A 441 -32.88 -0.56 -12.62
N LEU A 442 -32.00 -1.49 -12.21
CA LEU A 442 -30.59 -1.50 -12.65
C LEU A 442 -30.42 -1.73 -14.15
N ILE A 443 -31.23 -2.60 -14.74
CA ILE A 443 -31.19 -2.89 -16.18
C ILE A 443 -31.61 -1.65 -17.00
N GLN A 444 -32.48 -0.80 -16.45
CA GLN A 444 -32.84 0.48 -17.07
C GLN A 444 -31.73 1.52 -16.94
N LEU A 445 -31.08 1.60 -15.77
CA LEU A 445 -30.03 2.59 -15.47
C LEU A 445 -28.67 2.24 -16.10
N GLU A 446 -28.26 0.97 -16.04
CA GLU A 446 -26.95 0.47 -16.45
C GLU A 446 -27.09 -0.75 -17.37
N GLN A 447 -27.46 -0.50 -18.62
CA GLN A 447 -27.80 -1.58 -19.58
C GLN A 447 -26.64 -2.57 -19.84
N CYS A 448 -25.39 -2.13 -19.67
CA CYS A 448 -24.18 -2.91 -19.95
C CYS A 448 -23.51 -3.54 -18.71
N ASP A 449 -24.02 -3.33 -17.49
CA ASP A 449 -23.42 -3.90 -16.28
C ASP A 449 -23.73 -5.40 -16.14
N ALA A 450 -22.72 -6.26 -16.33
CA ALA A 450 -22.87 -7.71 -16.20
C ALA A 450 -23.23 -8.18 -14.79
N GLY A 451 -22.86 -7.42 -13.74
CA GLY A 451 -23.03 -7.83 -12.34
C GLY A 451 -24.51 -8.01 -11.96
N SER A 452 -25.34 -7.07 -12.38
CA SER A 452 -26.79 -7.05 -12.08
C SER A 452 -27.53 -8.24 -12.69
N TYR A 453 -27.30 -8.54 -13.97
CA TYR A 453 -27.90 -9.70 -14.64
C TYR A 453 -27.44 -11.02 -14.03
N VAL A 454 -26.14 -11.16 -13.72
CA VAL A 454 -25.61 -12.38 -13.13
C VAL A 454 -26.19 -12.60 -11.73
N MET A 455 -26.37 -11.55 -10.93
CA MET A 455 -26.92 -11.67 -9.58
C MET A 455 -28.37 -12.16 -9.59
N LEU A 456 -29.25 -11.56 -10.40
CA LEU A 456 -30.63 -12.02 -10.53
C LEU A 456 -30.72 -13.40 -11.20
N SER A 457 -29.90 -13.68 -12.23
CA SER A 457 -29.83 -15.01 -12.87
C SER A 457 -29.51 -16.11 -11.86
N ASN A 458 -28.58 -15.85 -10.94
CA ASN A 458 -28.24 -16.80 -9.88
C ASN A 458 -29.39 -16.96 -8.87
N MET A 459 -30.09 -15.87 -8.51
CA MET A 459 -31.26 -15.94 -7.62
C MET A 459 -32.39 -16.77 -8.24
N TYR A 460 -32.70 -16.61 -9.52
CA TYR A 460 -33.67 -17.45 -10.22
C TYR A 460 -33.27 -18.91 -10.29
N ALA A 461 -32.00 -19.21 -10.58
CA ALA A 461 -31.49 -20.58 -10.59
C ALA A 461 -31.64 -21.25 -9.22
N THR A 462 -31.31 -20.54 -8.13
CA THR A 462 -31.46 -21.07 -6.75
C THR A 462 -32.92 -21.32 -6.32
N HIS A 463 -33.90 -20.73 -7.01
CA HIS A 463 -35.33 -20.93 -6.75
C HIS A 463 -36.01 -21.74 -7.86
N SER A 464 -35.23 -22.50 -8.66
CA SER A 464 -35.73 -23.36 -9.75
C SER A 464 -36.55 -22.64 -10.83
N LYS A 465 -36.39 -21.31 -10.98
CA LYS A 465 -37.04 -20.50 -12.03
C LYS A 465 -36.17 -20.49 -13.30
N TRP A 466 -36.02 -21.64 -13.93
CA TRP A 466 -35.12 -21.85 -15.09
C TRP A 466 -35.54 -21.07 -16.34
N ARG A 467 -36.85 -20.93 -16.56
CA ARG A 467 -37.39 -20.14 -17.69
C ARG A 467 -36.93 -18.69 -17.62
N ASP A 468 -36.96 -18.08 -16.43
CA ASP A 468 -36.55 -16.69 -16.23
C ASP A 468 -35.02 -16.53 -16.26
N THR A 469 -34.28 -17.54 -15.79
CA THR A 469 -32.82 -17.63 -15.93
C THR A 469 -32.40 -17.62 -17.41
N SER A 470 -33.05 -18.44 -18.24
CA SER A 470 -32.78 -18.52 -19.69
C SER A 470 -33.14 -17.22 -20.42
N LYS A 471 -34.26 -16.59 -20.08
CA LYS A 471 -34.64 -15.27 -20.61
C LYS A 471 -33.59 -14.22 -20.30
N LEU A 472 -33.14 -14.14 -19.04
CA LEU A 472 -32.15 -13.15 -18.61
C LEU A 472 -30.78 -13.38 -19.28
N ARG A 473 -30.38 -14.64 -19.47
CA ARG A 473 -29.16 -14.98 -20.23
C ARG A 473 -29.28 -14.68 -21.73
N SER A 474 -30.47 -14.81 -22.33
CA SER A 474 -30.70 -14.36 -23.71
C SER A 474 -30.54 -12.84 -23.83
N LEU A 475 -31.16 -12.11 -22.89
CA LEU A 475 -31.07 -10.65 -22.83
C LEU A 475 -29.62 -10.17 -22.68
N MET A 476 -28.80 -10.87 -21.88
CA MET A 476 -27.36 -10.60 -21.79
C MET A 476 -26.65 -10.78 -23.14
N ARG A 477 -26.98 -11.83 -23.91
CA ARG A 477 -26.38 -12.07 -25.25
C ARG A 477 -26.82 -11.01 -26.27
N GLU A 478 -28.11 -10.69 -26.30
CA GLU A 478 -28.68 -9.66 -27.19
C GLU A 478 -28.03 -8.29 -26.95
N ARG A 479 -27.75 -7.96 -25.68
CA ARG A 479 -27.12 -6.69 -25.30
C ARG A 479 -25.58 -6.73 -25.28
N GLY A 480 -24.96 -7.83 -25.70
CA GLY A 480 -23.49 -7.96 -25.73
C GLY A 480 -22.82 -7.96 -24.35
N VAL A 481 -23.57 -8.20 -23.27
CA VAL A 481 -23.08 -8.18 -21.89
C VAL A 481 -22.28 -9.45 -21.59
N ARG A 482 -20.98 -9.30 -21.31
CA ARG A 482 -20.07 -10.42 -21.03
C ARG A 482 -19.76 -10.55 -19.54
N LYS A 483 -19.87 -11.77 -19.01
CA LYS A 483 -19.44 -12.10 -17.65
C LYS A 483 -17.91 -12.07 -17.56
N GLN A 484 -17.35 -11.37 -16.58
CA GLN A 484 -15.92 -11.45 -16.28
C GLN A 484 -15.57 -12.78 -15.60
N PRO A 485 -14.50 -13.49 -16.05
CA PRO A 485 -14.04 -14.71 -15.40
C PRO A 485 -13.44 -14.42 -14.02
N GLY A 486 -13.64 -15.33 -13.07
CA GLY A 486 -13.04 -15.24 -11.74
C GLY A 486 -11.58 -15.69 -11.77
N GLN A 487 -10.68 -14.77 -11.50
CA GLN A 487 -9.24 -14.96 -11.52
C GLN A 487 -8.68 -14.78 -10.11
N SER A 488 -7.77 -15.67 -9.72
CA SER A 488 -7.03 -15.56 -8.47
C SER A 488 -5.55 -15.54 -8.76
N TRP A 489 -4.78 -14.78 -8.00
CA TRP A 489 -3.34 -14.70 -8.21
C TRP A 489 -2.57 -14.67 -6.90
N ILE A 490 -1.30 -15.06 -6.97
CA ILE A 490 -0.36 -15.10 -5.85
C ILE A 490 0.97 -14.50 -6.28
N HIS A 491 1.56 -13.72 -5.38
CA HIS A 491 2.87 -13.11 -5.59
C HIS A 491 3.92 -13.95 -4.89
N LEU A 492 4.84 -14.53 -5.66
CA LEU A 492 5.98 -15.26 -5.13
C LEU A 492 7.24 -14.81 -5.87
N LYS A 493 8.28 -14.48 -5.11
CA LYS A 493 9.60 -14.10 -5.66
C LYS A 493 9.53 -12.98 -6.73
N ASN A 494 8.68 -11.97 -6.52
CA ASN A 494 8.42 -10.85 -7.44
C ASN A 494 7.75 -11.23 -8.78
N ILE A 495 7.15 -12.41 -8.88
CA ILE A 495 6.39 -12.84 -10.05
C ILE A 495 4.92 -13.03 -9.64
N VAL A 496 4.01 -12.53 -10.47
CA VAL A 496 2.57 -12.70 -10.31
C VAL A 496 2.15 -13.97 -11.04
N HIS A 497 1.63 -14.94 -10.30
CA HIS A 497 1.07 -16.16 -10.85
C HIS A 497 -0.45 -16.08 -10.80
N THR A 498 -1.09 -15.98 -11.97
CA THR A 498 -2.54 -15.85 -12.11
C THR A 498 -3.15 -17.18 -12.53
N PHE A 499 -4.29 -17.50 -11.95
CA PHE A 499 -5.04 -18.73 -12.15
C PHE A 499 -6.49 -18.42 -12.49
N VAL A 500 -7.03 -19.13 -13.47
CA VAL A 500 -8.47 -19.19 -13.77
C VAL A 500 -9.02 -20.55 -13.33
N ALA A 501 -10.34 -20.68 -13.16
CA ALA A 501 -10.90 -21.98 -12.83
C ALA A 501 -10.61 -23.00 -13.95
N GLY A 502 -10.06 -24.16 -13.60
CA GLY A 502 -9.62 -25.19 -14.55
C GLY A 502 -8.35 -24.86 -15.34
N ASP A 503 -7.55 -23.90 -14.89
CA ASP A 503 -6.36 -23.44 -15.60
C ASP A 503 -5.20 -24.45 -15.59
N THR A 504 -4.79 -24.88 -16.77
CA THR A 504 -3.67 -25.80 -17.02
C THR A 504 -2.47 -25.12 -17.69
N ALA A 505 -2.53 -23.81 -17.96
CA ALA A 505 -1.49 -23.06 -18.66
C ALA A 505 -0.22 -22.81 -17.81
N HIS A 506 -0.31 -23.00 -16.48
CA HIS A 506 0.83 -22.83 -15.61
C HIS A 506 1.91 -23.92 -15.84
N PRO A 507 3.22 -23.58 -15.94
CA PRO A 507 4.28 -24.56 -16.22
C PRO A 507 4.39 -25.73 -15.23
N ARG A 508 3.92 -25.50 -14.00
CA ARG A 508 3.85 -26.50 -12.90
C ARG A 508 2.43 -27.04 -12.67
N SER A 509 1.55 -27.01 -13.69
CA SER A 509 0.14 -27.40 -13.54
C SER A 509 -0.01 -28.83 -13.00
N SER A 510 0.77 -29.80 -13.48
CA SER A 510 0.75 -31.17 -12.97
C SER A 510 0.99 -31.23 -11.45
N GLU A 511 2.04 -30.58 -10.95
CA GLU A 511 2.35 -30.52 -9.51
C GLU A 511 1.25 -29.82 -8.70
N ILE A 512 0.67 -28.74 -9.24
CA ILE A 512 -0.42 -27.99 -8.61
C ILE A 512 -1.65 -28.87 -8.45
N TYR A 513 -2.03 -29.60 -9.51
CA TYR A 513 -3.21 -30.46 -9.48
C TYR A 513 -3.00 -31.67 -8.56
N THR A 514 -1.82 -32.31 -8.58
CA THR A 514 -1.49 -33.38 -7.61
C THR A 514 -1.51 -32.89 -6.17
N CYS A 515 -0.97 -31.69 -5.90
CA CYS A 515 -1.04 -31.10 -4.57
C CYS A 515 -2.48 -30.81 -4.17
N LEU A 516 -3.29 -30.29 -5.11
CA LEU A 516 -4.69 -29.99 -4.88
C LEU A 516 -5.52 -31.24 -4.59
N GLU A 517 -5.26 -32.36 -5.27
CA GLU A 517 -5.93 -33.65 -4.98
C GLU A 517 -5.66 -34.12 -3.56
N LYS A 518 -4.39 -34.15 -3.15
CA LYS A 518 -3.99 -34.51 -1.78
C LYS A 518 -4.60 -33.57 -0.74
N LEU A 519 -4.65 -32.28 -1.05
CA LEU A 519 -5.27 -31.26 -0.20
C LEU A 519 -6.77 -31.53 -0.02
N MET A 520 -7.46 -31.83 -1.12
CA MET A 520 -8.89 -32.11 -1.10
C MET A 520 -9.24 -33.40 -0.35
N GLU A 521 -8.41 -34.45 -0.45
CA GLU A 521 -8.57 -35.69 0.33
C GLU A 521 -8.42 -35.42 1.83
N ARG A 522 -7.37 -34.68 2.22
CA ARG A 522 -7.13 -34.33 3.62
C ARG A 522 -8.23 -33.44 4.20
N LEU A 523 -8.76 -32.51 3.41
CA LEU A 523 -9.91 -31.70 3.79
C LEU A 523 -11.14 -32.57 4.07
N LYS A 524 -11.41 -33.58 3.23
CA LYS A 524 -12.51 -34.54 3.46
C LYS A 524 -12.33 -35.31 4.78
N GLU A 525 -11.12 -35.74 5.11
CA GLU A 525 -10.82 -36.40 6.40
C GLU A 525 -11.10 -35.51 7.62
N LEU A 526 -10.87 -34.20 7.48
CA LEU A 526 -11.16 -33.19 8.51
C LEU A 526 -12.66 -32.83 8.60
N GLY A 527 -13.51 -33.45 7.77
CA GLY A 527 -14.95 -33.22 7.77
C GLY A 527 -15.42 -32.06 6.90
N TYR A 528 -14.59 -31.57 5.96
CA TYR A 528 -15.06 -30.64 4.92
C TYR A 528 -15.94 -31.39 3.91
N THR A 529 -17.16 -30.90 3.72
CA THR A 529 -18.08 -31.35 2.67
C THR A 529 -18.30 -30.23 1.67
N SER A 530 -18.14 -30.55 0.38
CA SER A 530 -18.40 -29.59 -0.69
C SER A 530 -19.89 -29.23 -0.71
N ARG A 531 -20.20 -27.94 -0.77
CA ARG A 531 -21.60 -27.47 -0.80
C ARG A 531 -22.13 -27.46 -2.22
N PHE A 532 -22.84 -28.52 -2.59
CA PHE A 532 -23.41 -28.72 -3.93
C PHE A 532 -24.63 -27.83 -4.22
N ASP A 533 -25.22 -27.21 -3.19
CA ASP A 533 -26.45 -26.40 -3.22
C ASP A 533 -26.38 -25.16 -4.14
N LEU A 534 -25.24 -24.88 -4.76
CA LEU A 534 -24.95 -23.68 -5.57
C LEU A 534 -24.59 -24.00 -7.03
N VAL A 535 -24.52 -25.27 -7.42
CA VAL A 535 -24.22 -25.70 -8.79
C VAL A 535 -25.52 -26.12 -9.49
N ALA A 536 -25.68 -25.76 -10.77
CA ALA A 536 -26.91 -26.03 -11.53
C ALA A 536 -27.30 -27.52 -11.48
N HIS A 537 -28.60 -27.79 -11.25
CA HIS A 537 -29.15 -29.13 -11.03
C HIS A 537 -29.13 -30.07 -12.27
N ASP A 538 -28.57 -29.62 -13.41
CA ASP A 538 -28.53 -30.38 -14.68
C ASP A 538 -27.17 -31.05 -14.96
N VAL A 539 -26.25 -31.05 -13.99
CA VAL A 539 -24.91 -31.68 -14.10
C VAL A 539 -24.85 -32.87 -13.14
N GLU A 540 -24.39 -34.05 -13.56
CA GLU A 540 -24.23 -35.22 -12.67
C GLU A 540 -23.41 -34.85 -11.41
N GLU A 541 -23.72 -35.45 -10.27
CA GLU A 541 -23.16 -35.11 -8.95
C GLU A 541 -21.60 -35.11 -8.96
N GLU A 542 -21.02 -36.04 -9.72
CA GLU A 542 -19.59 -36.21 -9.95
C GLU A 542 -18.96 -35.08 -10.79
N GLN A 543 -19.68 -34.58 -11.80
CA GLN A 543 -19.25 -33.43 -12.62
C GLN A 543 -19.38 -32.10 -11.84
N ARG A 544 -20.32 -31.99 -10.89
CA ARG A 544 -20.44 -30.82 -9.98
C ARG A 544 -19.27 -30.75 -9.00
N GLU A 545 -18.85 -31.90 -8.47
CA GLU A 545 -17.69 -32.01 -7.59
C GLU A 545 -16.39 -31.62 -8.33
N THR A 546 -16.27 -32.05 -9.59
CA THR A 546 -15.13 -31.74 -10.46
C THR A 546 -15.05 -30.24 -10.79
N ALA A 547 -16.18 -29.56 -11.03
CA ALA A 547 -16.21 -28.12 -11.29
C ALA A 547 -15.84 -27.26 -10.06
N LEU A 548 -16.25 -27.69 -8.85
CA LEU A 548 -15.92 -27.01 -7.58
C LEU A 548 -14.49 -27.29 -7.09
N ARG A 549 -13.89 -28.41 -7.54
CA ARG A 549 -12.50 -28.79 -7.22
C ARG A 549 -11.49 -27.81 -7.82
N PHE A 550 -11.67 -27.40 -9.07
CA PHE A 550 -10.67 -26.62 -9.81
C PHE A 550 -10.92 -25.11 -9.82
N HIS A 551 -11.45 -24.56 -8.73
CA HIS A 551 -11.59 -23.11 -8.61
C HIS A 551 -10.22 -22.41 -8.54
N SER A 552 -10.15 -21.20 -9.10
CA SER A 552 -8.90 -20.43 -9.19
C SER A 552 -8.26 -20.16 -7.83
N GLU A 553 -9.05 -20.03 -6.75
CA GLU A 553 -8.55 -19.88 -5.38
C GLU A 553 -7.78 -21.12 -4.91
N LYS A 554 -8.32 -22.31 -5.21
CA LYS A 554 -7.75 -23.60 -4.79
C LYS A 554 -6.49 -23.93 -5.58
N LEU A 555 -6.45 -23.58 -6.86
CA LEU A 555 -5.25 -23.68 -7.71
C LEU A 555 -4.13 -22.76 -7.21
N ALA A 556 -4.45 -21.49 -6.92
CA ALA A 556 -3.49 -20.54 -6.35
C ALA A 556 -2.97 -21.00 -4.97
N MET A 557 -3.83 -21.63 -4.16
CA MET A 557 -3.46 -22.17 -2.86
C MET A 557 -2.52 -23.36 -2.98
N ALA A 558 -2.84 -24.34 -3.83
CA ALA A 558 -1.96 -25.48 -4.10
C ALA A 558 -0.60 -25.01 -4.64
N PHE A 559 -0.58 -24.04 -5.57
CA PHE A 559 0.68 -23.46 -6.04
C PHE A 559 1.49 -22.76 -4.94
N GLY A 560 0.82 -22.03 -4.04
CA GLY A 560 1.46 -21.41 -2.88
C GLY A 560 2.10 -22.44 -1.95
N ILE A 561 1.39 -23.53 -1.65
CA ILE A 561 1.86 -24.62 -0.79
C ILE A 561 3.11 -25.29 -1.38
N ILE A 562 3.12 -25.64 -2.66
CA ILE A 562 4.28 -26.31 -3.30
C ILE A 562 5.48 -25.37 -3.53
N SER A 563 5.28 -24.05 -3.43
CA SER A 563 6.29 -23.05 -3.79
C SER A 563 6.86 -22.32 -2.59
N THR A 564 6.39 -22.61 -1.37
CA THR A 564 6.83 -21.96 -0.14
C THR A 564 7.13 -22.97 0.98
N PRO A 565 8.06 -22.67 1.90
CA PRO A 565 8.30 -23.51 3.07
C PRO A 565 7.06 -23.61 3.97
N SER A 566 6.89 -24.75 4.65
CA SER A 566 5.80 -24.97 5.61
C SER A 566 5.77 -23.86 6.68
N GLY A 567 4.57 -23.35 6.99
CA GLY A 567 4.36 -22.23 7.91
C GLY A 567 4.47 -20.82 7.28
N THR A 568 4.78 -20.70 5.98
CA THR A 568 4.80 -19.40 5.28
C THR A 568 3.38 -18.89 5.04
N PRO A 569 3.03 -17.65 5.48
CA PRO A 569 1.72 -17.08 5.19
C PRO A 569 1.50 -16.83 3.69
N LEU A 570 0.51 -17.50 3.10
CA LEU A 570 0.14 -17.32 1.70
C LEU A 570 -0.86 -16.17 1.53
N ARG A 571 -0.57 -15.27 0.58
CA ARG A 571 -1.45 -14.16 0.19
C ARG A 571 -2.01 -14.40 -1.22
N ILE A 572 -3.28 -14.77 -1.28
CA ILE A 572 -4.00 -15.03 -2.54
C ILE A 572 -5.02 -13.93 -2.75
N PHE A 573 -4.96 -13.31 -3.92
CA PHE A 573 -5.84 -12.24 -4.36
C PHE A 573 -6.91 -12.79 -5.31
N LYS A 574 -8.04 -12.08 -5.44
CA LYS A 574 -9.12 -12.44 -6.36
C LYS A 574 -9.85 -11.20 -6.87
N ASN A 575 -10.15 -11.17 -8.16
CA ASN A 575 -10.90 -10.08 -8.79
C ASN A 575 -12.41 -10.12 -8.47
N LEU A 576 -12.94 -11.25 -8.02
CA LEU A 576 -14.34 -11.49 -7.65
C LEU A 576 -14.47 -11.96 -6.19
N ARG A 577 -15.69 -11.98 -5.67
CA ARG A 577 -15.99 -12.55 -4.33
C ARG A 577 -15.68 -14.06 -4.32
N ILE A 578 -14.86 -14.49 -3.37
CA ILE A 578 -14.56 -15.92 -3.14
C ILE A 578 -15.88 -16.67 -2.93
N CYS A 579 -16.05 -17.79 -3.64
CA CYS A 579 -17.25 -18.58 -3.50
C CYS A 579 -17.34 -19.20 -2.10
N VAL A 580 -18.55 -19.52 -1.66
CA VAL A 580 -18.79 -20.02 -0.30
C VAL A 580 -18.03 -21.33 -0.04
N ASP A 581 -17.93 -22.19 -1.05
CA ASP A 581 -17.21 -23.47 -0.97
C ASP A 581 -15.70 -23.29 -0.78
N CYS A 582 -15.05 -22.46 -1.61
CA CYS A 582 -13.63 -22.13 -1.46
C CYS A 582 -13.35 -21.45 -0.12
N HIS A 583 -14.26 -20.59 0.34
CA HIS A 583 -14.14 -19.95 1.65
C HIS A 583 -14.23 -20.96 2.80
N GLU A 584 -15.08 -21.98 2.72
CA GLU A 584 -15.08 -23.05 3.74
C GLU A 584 -13.83 -23.92 3.64
N ALA A 585 -13.41 -24.35 2.44
CA ALA A 585 -12.18 -25.13 2.24
C ALA A 585 -10.94 -24.44 2.86
N ILE A 586 -10.82 -23.12 2.65
CA ILE A 586 -9.74 -22.30 3.23
C ILE A 586 -9.78 -22.26 4.76
N LYS A 587 -10.97 -22.31 5.39
CA LYS A 587 -11.06 -22.29 6.87
C LYS A 587 -10.54 -23.57 7.51
N TYR A 588 -10.74 -24.71 6.86
CA TYR A 588 -10.22 -25.99 7.35
C TYR A 588 -8.68 -26.04 7.24
N GLU A 589 -8.09 -25.41 6.22
CA GLU A 589 -6.63 -25.28 6.06
C GLU A 589 -5.95 -24.36 7.08
N GLN A 590 -6.64 -23.32 7.56
CA GLN A 590 -6.12 -22.40 8.59
C GLN A 590 -5.76 -23.09 9.93
N TRP A 591 -6.04 -24.39 10.08
CA TRP A 591 -5.74 -25.18 11.27
C TRP A 591 -4.35 -25.83 11.24
N GLU A 592 -3.66 -25.87 10.10
CA GLU A 592 -2.30 -26.42 9.98
C GLU A 592 -1.27 -25.44 9.39
N VAL A 593 -1.68 -24.45 8.62
CA VAL A 593 -0.79 -23.46 8.00
C VAL A 593 -1.29 -22.04 8.33
N ASP A 594 -0.40 -21.18 8.84
CA ASP A 594 -0.71 -19.83 9.31
C ASP A 594 -1.03 -18.87 8.14
N MET A 595 -2.18 -19.08 7.49
CA MET A 595 -2.57 -18.43 6.23
C MET A 595 -3.26 -17.08 6.48
N ARG A 596 -2.70 -16.00 5.91
CA ARG A 596 -3.26 -14.63 5.98
C ARG A 596 -3.80 -14.19 4.62
N LEU A 597 -5.11 -14.23 4.43
CA LEU A 597 -5.77 -13.71 3.23
C LEU A 597 -6.11 -12.22 3.37
N VAL A 598 -5.72 -11.43 2.36
CA VAL A 598 -6.06 -10.01 2.22
C VAL A 598 -6.99 -9.87 1.01
N LYS A 599 -8.18 -9.30 1.23
CA LYS A 599 -9.14 -8.99 0.17
C LYS A 599 -8.85 -7.60 -0.39
N VAL A 600 -8.51 -7.50 -1.67
CA VAL A 600 -8.48 -6.22 -2.41
C VAL A 600 -9.58 -6.28 -3.47
N GLY A 601 -10.60 -5.46 -3.28
CA GLY A 601 -11.79 -5.38 -4.13
C GLY A 601 -12.89 -4.59 -3.42
N GLU A 602 -13.37 -3.56 -4.09
CA GLU A 602 -14.14 -2.43 -3.57
C GLU A 602 -15.09 -2.79 -2.40
N ARG A 603 -14.92 -2.05 -1.30
CA ARG A 603 -15.80 -1.97 -0.12
C ARG A 603 -15.88 -3.14 0.86
N ARG A 604 -14.87 -4.01 1.01
CA ARG A 604 -14.73 -4.80 2.25
C ARG A 604 -13.40 -5.52 2.40
N LEU A 605 -12.70 -5.27 3.50
CA LEU A 605 -11.78 -6.25 4.08
C LEU A 605 -12.53 -7.02 5.16
N ARG A 606 -12.52 -8.34 5.05
CA ARG A 606 -12.81 -9.20 6.21
C ARG A 606 -11.50 -9.82 6.63
N LYS A 607 -10.97 -9.36 7.77
CA LYS A 607 -10.13 -10.21 8.60
C LYS A 607 -11.02 -11.33 9.11
N VAL A 608 -10.81 -12.56 8.69
CA VAL A 608 -11.39 -13.71 9.40
C VAL A 608 -10.56 -13.88 10.67
N ARG A 609 -10.91 -13.14 11.73
CA ARG A 609 -10.63 -13.50 13.11
C ARG A 609 -11.97 -13.97 13.68
N ARG A 610 -12.05 -15.26 14.03
CA ARG A 610 -13.13 -15.95 14.76
C ARG A 610 -14.56 -15.57 14.36
N ALA A 611 -15.27 -16.54 13.75
CA ALA A 611 -16.71 -16.60 14.01
C ALA A 611 -16.89 -16.63 15.54
N SER A 612 -17.67 -15.69 16.05
CA SER A 612 -18.13 -15.69 17.43
C SER A 612 -18.67 -17.08 17.77
N CYS A 613 -18.25 -17.62 18.91
CA CYS A 613 -18.56 -18.95 19.42
C CYS A 613 -20.05 -19.13 19.81
N LYS A 614 -20.97 -18.43 19.15
CA LYS A 614 -22.42 -18.54 19.35
C LYS A 614 -23.09 -19.49 18.36
N ASP A 615 -22.58 -19.62 17.13
CA ASP A 615 -23.25 -20.40 16.08
C ASP A 615 -22.57 -21.74 15.74
N LEU A 616 -21.52 -22.12 16.47
CA LEU A 616 -20.75 -23.35 16.22
C LEU A 616 -20.93 -24.44 17.30
N VAL A 617 -22.03 -24.42 18.06
CA VAL A 617 -22.31 -25.41 19.11
C VAL A 617 -23.38 -26.46 18.70
N ARG A 618 -23.89 -26.41 17.46
CA ARG A 618 -24.91 -27.39 17.00
C ARG A 618 -24.38 -28.60 16.22
N GLY A 619 -23.08 -28.71 15.95
CA GLY A 619 -22.55 -29.72 15.02
C GLY A 619 -21.59 -30.78 15.57
N LEU A 620 -21.10 -30.70 16.81
CA LEU A 620 -20.15 -31.68 17.34
C LEU A 620 -20.60 -32.20 18.70
N ASN A 621 -21.14 -33.41 18.67
CA ASN A 621 -21.55 -34.18 19.83
C ASN A 621 -20.31 -34.83 20.46
N LEU A 622 -19.61 -34.13 21.36
CA LEU A 622 -18.71 -34.72 22.36
C LEU A 622 -18.80 -33.88 23.64
N SER A 623 -19.36 -34.50 24.66
CA SER A 623 -19.66 -33.97 25.99
C SER A 623 -18.41 -33.52 26.76
N THR A 624 -18.08 -32.24 26.65
CA THR A 624 -17.41 -31.49 27.72
C THR A 624 -18.01 -30.10 27.77
N ARG A 625 -18.89 -29.86 28.75
CA ARG A 625 -19.47 -28.53 28.99
C ARG A 625 -18.37 -27.60 29.50
N LEU A 626 -17.78 -26.78 28.64
CA LEU A 626 -17.18 -25.50 29.05
C LEU A 626 -18.35 -24.57 29.40
N LYS A 627 -18.70 -24.50 30.69
CA LYS A 627 -19.80 -23.66 31.16
C LYS A 627 -19.24 -22.24 31.31
N MET A 628 -19.58 -21.34 30.40
CA MET A 628 -19.31 -19.90 30.56
C MET A 628 -20.50 -19.24 31.27
N PRO A 629 -20.37 -18.73 32.51
CA PRO A 629 -21.35 -17.83 33.09
C PRO A 629 -21.14 -16.41 32.51
N GLY A 630 -22.20 -15.61 32.55
CA GLY A 630 -22.24 -14.28 31.95
C GLY A 630 -21.19 -13.30 32.46
N HIS A 631 -20.91 -12.32 31.60
CA HIS A 631 -20.20 -11.05 31.82
C HIS A 631 -18.73 -11.03 32.30
N ASN A 632 -18.15 -12.10 32.85
CA ASN A 632 -16.71 -12.15 33.18
C ASN A 632 -16.11 -13.49 32.74
N GLY A 633 -15.34 -13.50 31.65
CA GLY A 633 -14.83 -14.70 30.97
C GLY A 633 -13.79 -15.50 31.76
N THR A 634 -14.21 -16.19 32.82
CA THR A 634 -13.38 -17.14 33.59
C THR A 634 -13.29 -18.49 32.88
N ILE A 635 -12.09 -19.05 32.78
CA ILE A 635 -11.87 -20.39 32.22
C ILE A 635 -12.26 -21.45 33.26
N THR A 636 -13.15 -22.39 32.93
CA THR A 636 -13.42 -23.57 33.75
C THR A 636 -13.25 -24.84 32.92
N VAL A 637 -12.31 -25.71 33.29
CA VAL A 637 -12.04 -26.96 32.57
C VAL A 637 -12.42 -28.13 33.46
N HIS A 638 -13.35 -28.97 33.01
CA HIS A 638 -13.61 -30.27 33.65
C HIS A 638 -12.65 -31.31 33.06
N GLY A 639 -11.84 -31.94 33.92
CA GLY A 639 -10.72 -32.82 33.56
C GLY A 639 -11.08 -33.90 32.53
N SER A 640 -10.77 -33.63 31.26
CA SER A 640 -11.08 -34.50 30.13
C SER A 640 -9.91 -35.42 29.81
N ARG A 641 -10.16 -36.73 29.81
CA ARG A 641 -9.14 -37.74 29.43
C ARG A 641 -8.88 -37.82 27.92
N LYS A 642 -9.65 -37.12 27.09
CA LYS A 642 -9.52 -37.13 25.61
C LYS A 642 -8.98 -35.82 25.03
N LEU A 643 -8.96 -34.74 25.81
CA LEU A 643 -8.57 -33.42 25.31
C LEU A 643 -7.08 -33.40 24.96
N ARG A 644 -6.74 -33.20 23.69
CA ARG A 644 -5.36 -33.15 23.18
C ARG A 644 -4.83 -31.74 22.95
N GLY A 645 -5.70 -30.78 22.64
CA GLY A 645 -5.30 -29.39 22.40
C GLY A 645 -6.31 -28.43 22.99
N LEU A 646 -5.83 -27.37 23.63
CA LEU A 646 -6.64 -26.28 24.17
C LEU A 646 -6.05 -24.94 23.71
N TYR A 647 -6.71 -24.28 22.76
CA TYR A 647 -6.24 -23.06 22.11
C TYR A 647 -7.19 -21.88 22.42
N LEU A 648 -6.85 -21.11 23.45
CA LEU A 648 -7.60 -19.98 23.99
C LEU A 648 -6.96 -18.63 23.69
N PHE A 649 -5.90 -18.59 22.89
CA PHE A 649 -5.14 -17.36 22.63
C PHE A 649 -5.93 -16.26 21.94
N ASN A 650 -5.49 -14.99 22.08
CA ASN A 650 -6.09 -13.80 21.47
C ASN A 650 -7.58 -13.58 21.85
N ASN A 651 -7.90 -13.65 23.13
CA ASN A 651 -9.24 -13.32 23.65
C ASN A 651 -9.15 -12.32 24.81
N ARG A 652 -10.23 -12.20 25.59
CA ARG A 652 -10.31 -11.42 26.84
C ARG A 652 -10.56 -12.32 28.04
N PHE A 653 -10.06 -13.57 28.03
CA PHE A 653 -10.22 -14.46 29.18
C PHE A 653 -9.48 -13.88 30.38
N SER A 654 -10.16 -13.83 31.52
CA SER A 654 -9.68 -13.21 32.75
C SER A 654 -9.77 -14.18 33.92
N GLY A 655 -8.98 -13.96 34.97
CA GLY A 655 -8.90 -14.85 36.14
C GLY A 655 -7.73 -15.82 36.05
N ALA A 656 -7.63 -16.72 37.02
CA ALA A 656 -6.49 -17.64 37.15
C ALA A 656 -6.50 -18.78 36.14
N VAL A 657 -5.32 -19.30 35.81
CA VAL A 657 -5.17 -20.55 35.06
C VAL A 657 -5.73 -21.70 35.93
N PRO A 658 -6.75 -22.45 35.47
CA PRO A 658 -7.38 -23.46 36.31
C PRO A 658 -6.44 -24.64 36.60
N PRO A 659 -6.23 -25.02 37.88
CA PRO A 659 -5.42 -26.19 38.23
C PRO A 659 -5.94 -27.50 37.63
N GLU A 660 -7.23 -27.58 37.29
CA GLU A 660 -7.89 -28.72 36.68
C GLU A 660 -7.34 -29.08 35.30
N ILE A 661 -6.65 -28.16 34.62
CA ILE A 661 -5.93 -28.45 33.37
C ILE A 661 -4.93 -29.59 33.58
N GLY A 662 -4.32 -29.67 34.77
CA GLY A 662 -3.44 -30.78 35.16
C GLY A 662 -4.11 -32.16 35.17
N ARG A 663 -5.45 -32.23 35.21
CA ARG A 663 -6.20 -33.49 35.13
C ARG A 663 -6.42 -33.97 33.69
N CYS A 664 -6.08 -33.15 32.69
CA CYS A 664 -6.18 -33.50 31.28
C CYS A 664 -4.91 -34.25 30.83
N LEU A 665 -4.81 -35.53 31.21
CA LEU A 665 -3.60 -36.35 30.98
C LEU A 665 -3.27 -36.61 29.49
N ALA A 666 -4.20 -36.36 28.58
CA ALA A 666 -3.99 -36.49 27.14
C ALA A 666 -3.59 -35.18 26.46
N LEU A 667 -3.51 -34.06 27.20
CA LEU A 667 -3.26 -32.74 26.66
C LEU A 667 -1.82 -32.64 26.12
N GLN A 668 -1.70 -32.25 24.87
CA GLN A 668 -0.44 -32.08 24.15
C GLN A 668 -0.11 -30.61 23.94
N SER A 669 -1.11 -29.76 23.77
CA SER A 669 -0.91 -28.33 23.51
C SER A 669 -1.89 -27.50 24.32
N PHE A 670 -1.36 -26.53 25.06
CA PHE A 670 -2.16 -25.50 25.73
C PHE A 670 -1.62 -24.13 25.37
N ASP A 671 -2.42 -23.35 24.63
CA ASP A 671 -2.08 -21.99 24.24
C ASP A 671 -3.18 -21.03 24.68
N ALA A 672 -2.94 -20.26 25.74
CA ALA A 672 -3.83 -19.20 26.20
C ALA A 672 -3.15 -17.82 26.14
N SER A 673 -2.22 -17.64 25.21
CA SER A 673 -1.48 -16.39 25.04
C SER A 673 -2.37 -15.19 24.65
N SER A 674 -1.95 -13.97 24.93
CA SER A 674 -2.68 -12.74 24.58
C SER A 674 -4.12 -12.73 25.14
N ASN A 675 -4.22 -12.78 26.46
CA ASN A 675 -5.46 -12.72 27.24
C ASN A 675 -5.29 -11.79 28.46
N LEU A 676 -6.23 -11.82 29.40
CA LEU A 676 -6.22 -11.08 30.67
C LEU A 676 -6.06 -12.01 31.87
N LEU A 677 -5.39 -13.16 31.70
CA LEU A 677 -5.23 -14.15 32.77
C LEU A 677 -4.32 -13.62 33.87
N THR A 678 -4.70 -13.86 35.12
CA THR A 678 -4.04 -13.34 36.33
C THR A 678 -3.64 -14.49 37.26
N GLY A 679 -3.06 -14.21 38.42
CA GLY A 679 -2.75 -15.22 39.43
C GLY A 679 -1.51 -16.05 39.09
N VAL A 680 -1.27 -17.11 39.86
CA VAL A 680 -0.07 -17.95 39.74
C VAL A 680 -0.22 -19.03 38.68
N LEU A 681 0.90 -19.44 38.07
CA LEU A 681 0.95 -20.62 37.20
C LEU A 681 0.79 -21.89 38.06
N PRO A 682 -0.26 -22.70 37.89
CA PRO A 682 -0.47 -23.89 38.73
C PRO A 682 0.56 -24.99 38.41
N ALA A 683 1.26 -25.47 39.44
CA ALA A 683 2.21 -26.59 39.33
C ALA A 683 1.56 -27.88 38.77
N SER A 684 0.26 -28.08 39.01
CA SER A 684 -0.50 -29.24 38.52
C SER A 684 -0.49 -29.38 36.99
N ILE A 685 -0.20 -28.32 36.23
CA ILE A 685 -0.11 -28.40 34.77
C ILE A 685 0.98 -29.37 34.29
N ALA A 686 2.03 -29.56 35.11
CA ALA A 686 3.09 -30.53 34.88
C ALA A 686 2.61 -31.99 34.96
N ASN A 687 1.46 -32.26 35.59
CA ASN A 687 0.89 -33.61 35.67
C ASN A 687 0.44 -34.13 34.29
N SER A 688 0.29 -33.25 33.30
CA SER A 688 0.00 -33.67 31.93
C SER A 688 1.28 -34.14 31.23
N THR A 689 1.62 -35.41 31.43
CA THR A 689 2.87 -36.02 30.92
C THR A 689 3.00 -36.03 29.39
N LYS A 690 1.94 -35.68 28.65
CA LYS A 690 1.96 -35.56 27.18
C LYS A 690 2.06 -34.12 26.69
N LEU A 691 2.14 -33.12 27.58
CA LEU A 691 2.14 -31.72 27.22
C LEU A 691 3.46 -31.34 26.53
N ILE A 692 3.36 -31.08 25.23
CA ILE A 692 4.48 -30.72 24.34
C ILE A 692 4.63 -29.20 24.24
N ARG A 693 3.51 -28.47 24.21
CA ARG A 693 3.48 -27.03 24.02
C ARG A 693 2.68 -26.34 25.11
N LEU A 694 3.30 -25.41 25.82
CA LEU A 694 2.67 -24.54 26.78
C LEU A 694 2.97 -23.08 26.43
N ASN A 695 1.94 -22.33 26.04
CA ASN A 695 2.06 -20.92 25.70
C ASN A 695 1.05 -20.10 26.50
N LEU A 696 1.56 -19.27 27.41
CA LEU A 696 0.78 -18.37 28.27
C LEU A 696 1.27 -16.92 28.16
N SER A 697 2.02 -16.59 27.10
CA SER A 697 2.59 -15.27 26.94
C SER A 697 1.55 -14.17 26.77
N ARG A 698 1.91 -12.91 27.08
CA ARG A 698 1.03 -11.73 26.97
C ARG A 698 -0.23 -11.89 27.82
N ASN A 699 -0.03 -12.09 29.12
CA ASN A 699 -1.08 -12.13 30.14
C ASN A 699 -0.64 -11.29 31.36
N ALA A 700 -1.31 -11.43 32.50
CA ALA A 700 -0.96 -10.81 33.76
C ALA A 700 -0.68 -11.86 34.87
N ILE A 701 -0.14 -13.03 34.48
CA ILE A 701 0.23 -14.11 35.39
C ILE A 701 1.40 -13.64 36.26
N SER A 702 1.32 -13.87 37.56
CA SER A 702 2.24 -13.37 38.57
C SER A 702 2.79 -14.48 39.46
N GLY A 703 3.84 -14.20 40.24
CA GLY A 703 4.48 -15.18 41.13
C GLY A 703 5.64 -15.92 40.45
N GLU A 704 6.18 -16.93 41.12
CA GLU A 704 7.32 -17.70 40.65
C GLU A 704 6.92 -18.77 39.62
N VAL A 705 7.86 -19.16 38.76
CA VAL A 705 7.67 -20.29 37.83
C VAL A 705 7.82 -21.60 38.62
N PRO A 706 6.79 -22.47 38.69
CA PRO A 706 6.87 -23.68 39.50
C PRO A 706 7.93 -24.66 38.99
N ALA A 707 8.74 -25.20 39.89
CA ALA A 707 9.81 -26.13 39.56
C ALA A 707 9.32 -27.41 38.87
N GLU A 708 8.07 -27.81 39.09
CA GLU A 708 7.43 -28.97 38.46
C GLU A 708 7.18 -28.75 36.96
N VAL A 709 6.77 -27.53 36.57
CA VAL A 709 6.55 -27.18 35.15
C VAL A 709 7.87 -27.18 34.41
N VAL A 710 8.90 -26.64 35.07
CA VAL A 710 10.28 -26.61 34.60
C VAL A 710 10.87 -28.02 34.45
N GLY A 711 10.53 -28.92 35.39
CA GLY A 711 10.98 -30.31 35.39
C GLY A 711 10.27 -31.23 34.38
N SER A 712 9.31 -30.73 33.60
CA SER A 712 8.53 -31.55 32.67
C SER A 712 9.38 -32.02 31.49
N SER A 713 9.60 -33.33 31.38
CA SER A 713 10.41 -33.95 30.31
C SER A 713 9.71 -33.99 28.94
N SER A 714 8.41 -33.74 28.88
CA SER A 714 7.62 -33.78 27.64
C SER A 714 7.55 -32.44 26.90
N LEU A 715 7.86 -31.32 27.57
CA LEU A 715 7.76 -29.99 26.98
C LEU A 715 8.86 -29.76 25.94
N LEU A 716 8.45 -29.37 24.73
CA LEU A 716 9.31 -28.88 23.66
C LEU A 716 9.22 -27.35 23.52
N PHE A 717 8.09 -26.74 23.89
CA PHE A 717 7.87 -25.30 23.75
C PHE A 717 7.24 -24.73 25.03
N LEU A 718 7.93 -23.78 25.66
CA LEU A 718 7.44 -23.03 26.82
C LEU A 718 7.59 -21.54 26.58
N ASP A 719 6.46 -20.82 26.51
CA ASP A 719 6.46 -19.36 26.41
C ASP A 719 5.58 -18.75 27.52
N LEU A 720 6.24 -18.02 28.43
CA LEU A 720 5.62 -17.25 29.51
C LEU A 720 5.93 -15.75 29.41
N SER A 721 6.40 -15.30 28.25
CA SER A 721 6.85 -13.91 28.04
C SER A 721 5.71 -12.89 28.19
N TYR A 722 6.03 -11.64 28.50
CA TYR A 722 5.04 -10.55 28.71
C TYR A 722 4.00 -10.91 29.78
N ASN A 723 4.46 -11.18 30.99
CA ASN A 723 3.63 -11.46 32.17
C ASN A 723 4.14 -10.62 33.36
N LYS A 724 3.73 -10.97 34.59
CA LYS A 724 4.18 -10.35 35.85
C LYS A 724 4.92 -11.35 36.73
N LEU A 725 5.60 -12.34 36.13
CA LEU A 725 6.34 -13.37 36.86
C LEU A 725 7.52 -12.73 37.60
N SER A 726 7.84 -13.24 38.79
CA SER A 726 8.87 -12.70 39.69
C SER A 726 9.69 -13.83 40.30
N GLY A 727 10.79 -13.48 40.97
CA GLY A 727 11.71 -14.45 41.58
C GLY A 727 12.74 -14.97 40.59
N ARG A 728 13.51 -15.97 41.01
CA ARG A 728 14.64 -16.49 40.24
C ARG A 728 14.21 -17.45 39.14
N ILE A 729 14.99 -17.52 38.06
CA ILE A 729 14.88 -18.61 37.09
C ILE A 729 15.27 -19.92 37.82
N PRO A 730 14.40 -20.95 37.88
CA PRO A 730 14.70 -22.17 38.61
C PRO A 730 15.89 -22.95 38.06
N ASP A 731 16.81 -23.39 38.93
CA ASP A 731 17.98 -24.21 38.56
C ASP A 731 17.59 -25.58 37.98
N SER A 732 16.34 -26.00 38.17
CA SER A 732 15.80 -27.29 37.68
C SER A 732 15.61 -27.37 36.16
N PHE A 733 15.71 -26.26 35.42
CA PHE A 733 15.63 -26.27 33.94
C PHE A 733 16.67 -27.19 33.30
N GLY A 734 17.79 -27.43 33.97
CA GLY A 734 18.91 -28.25 33.48
C GLY A 734 19.12 -29.61 34.11
N GLY A 735 18.17 -30.12 34.90
CA GLY A 735 18.35 -31.37 35.66
C GLY A 735 19.14 -31.24 36.97
N GLY A 736 19.39 -30.02 37.43
CA GLY A 736 20.08 -29.77 38.70
C GLY A 736 19.13 -29.77 39.90
N SER A 737 18.65 -30.93 40.38
CA SER A 737 18.10 -30.98 41.74
C SER A 737 19.20 -31.35 42.74
N LYS A 738 19.81 -30.35 43.39
CA LYS A 738 20.28 -30.51 44.77
C LYS A 738 19.19 -29.95 45.70
N ALA A 739 18.15 -30.74 45.96
CA ALA A 739 17.32 -30.49 47.13
C ALA A 739 18.08 -31.01 48.38
N PRO A 740 18.08 -30.28 49.51
CA PRO A 740 18.69 -30.75 50.74
C PRO A 740 17.71 -31.69 51.45
N SER A 741 17.89 -33.00 51.28
CA SER A 741 17.37 -33.97 52.24
C SER A 741 18.36 -35.10 52.46
N SER A 742 18.44 -35.49 53.73
CA SER A 742 19.34 -36.48 54.30
C SER A 742 19.28 -37.83 53.60
N SER A 743 20.41 -38.55 53.68
CA SER A 743 20.58 -39.99 53.44
C SER A 743 20.51 -40.50 51.99
N SER A 744 21.71 -40.64 51.40
CA SER A 744 22.17 -41.80 50.61
C SER A 744 21.22 -42.39 49.55
N ARG A 745 21.32 -41.90 48.31
CA ARG A 745 21.59 -42.73 47.11
C ARG A 745 21.99 -41.83 45.94
N LYS A 746 23.16 -42.13 45.36
CA LYS A 746 23.64 -41.59 44.09
C LYS A 746 22.83 -42.24 42.96
N GLU A 747 21.82 -41.56 42.43
CA GLU A 747 21.38 -41.79 41.05
C GLU A 747 21.18 -40.43 40.38
N ALA A 748 22.14 -40.06 39.53
CA ALA A 748 21.97 -38.97 38.59
C ALA A 748 20.96 -39.41 37.54
N VAL A 749 19.69 -39.08 37.74
CA VAL A 749 18.69 -39.19 36.68
C VAL A 749 18.98 -38.06 35.70
N THR A 750 19.78 -38.34 34.68
CA THR A 750 19.89 -37.51 33.48
C THR A 750 18.56 -37.58 32.74
N GLY A 751 17.58 -36.78 33.16
CA GLY A 751 16.37 -36.55 32.36
C GLY A 751 16.76 -35.90 31.04
N SER A 752 16.42 -36.51 29.91
CA SER A 752 16.61 -35.87 28.60
C SER A 752 15.56 -34.77 28.44
N TYR A 753 15.89 -33.55 28.82
CA TYR A 753 15.03 -32.40 28.56
C TYR A 753 14.99 -32.14 27.05
N GLN A 754 13.79 -32.06 26.49
CA GLN A 754 13.55 -31.90 25.04
C GLN A 754 13.19 -30.46 24.66
N LEU A 755 13.38 -29.50 25.56
CA LEU A 755 12.94 -28.12 25.34
C LEU A 755 13.70 -27.49 24.16
N VAL A 756 12.95 -27.02 23.17
CA VAL A 756 13.46 -26.37 21.94
C VAL A 756 13.31 -24.85 22.04
N PHE A 757 12.26 -24.37 22.69
CA PHE A 757 11.98 -22.94 22.86
C PHE A 757 11.68 -22.63 24.33
N LEU A 758 12.38 -21.64 24.89
CA LEU A 758 12.15 -21.08 26.21
C LEU A 758 12.04 -19.56 26.13
N GLY A 759 10.83 -19.03 26.30
CA GLY A 759 10.55 -17.60 26.34
C GLY A 759 10.09 -17.16 27.73
N LEU A 760 10.86 -16.28 28.38
CA LEU A 760 10.55 -15.67 29.67
C LEU A 760 10.66 -14.13 29.63
N ALA A 761 10.73 -13.55 28.44
CA ALA A 761 10.98 -12.13 28.26
C ALA A 761 9.89 -11.23 28.87
N HIS A 762 10.23 -9.99 29.22
CA HIS A 762 9.31 -8.98 29.73
C HIS A 762 8.49 -9.47 30.93
N ASN A 763 9.19 -9.87 31.98
CA ASN A 763 8.67 -10.21 33.30
C ASN A 763 9.46 -9.41 34.36
N SER A 764 9.32 -9.76 35.64
CA SER A 764 10.05 -9.19 36.77
C SER A 764 11.02 -10.21 37.39
N LEU A 765 11.57 -11.14 36.60
CA LEU A 765 12.49 -12.19 37.10
C LEU A 765 13.82 -11.58 37.53
N ASP A 766 14.41 -12.09 38.60
CA ASP A 766 15.66 -11.57 39.20
C ASP A 766 16.70 -12.66 39.49
N GLY A 767 17.86 -12.25 40.00
CA GLY A 767 18.99 -13.15 40.27
C GLY A 767 19.79 -13.54 39.01
N PRO A 768 20.79 -14.43 39.17
CA PRO A 768 21.66 -14.83 38.08
C PRO A 768 20.98 -15.76 37.09
N VAL A 769 21.42 -15.71 35.83
CA VAL A 769 21.09 -16.72 34.82
C VAL A 769 21.70 -18.06 35.27
N PRO A 770 20.91 -19.13 35.49
CA PRO A 770 21.44 -20.41 35.97
C PRO A 770 22.38 -21.08 34.96
N GLU A 771 23.53 -21.58 35.43
CA GLU A 771 24.43 -22.39 34.61
C GLU A 771 23.76 -23.68 34.11
N SER A 772 22.76 -24.18 34.86
CA SER A 772 22.02 -25.39 34.52
C SER A 772 21.23 -25.27 33.20
N LEU A 773 20.90 -24.06 32.72
CA LEU A 773 20.26 -23.89 31.41
C LEU A 773 21.08 -24.51 30.26
N ALA A 774 22.39 -24.64 30.42
CA ALA A 774 23.25 -25.36 29.48
C ALA A 774 22.91 -26.87 29.34
N GLY A 775 22.19 -27.45 30.30
CA GLY A 775 21.71 -28.83 30.24
C GLY A 775 20.59 -29.07 29.21
N LEU A 776 19.97 -28.00 28.69
CA LEU A 776 18.93 -28.06 27.66
C LEU A 776 19.53 -28.24 26.25
N SER A 777 20.19 -29.38 26.01
CA SER A 777 20.95 -29.63 24.77
C SER A 777 20.18 -29.49 23.44
N LYS A 778 18.84 -29.53 23.46
CA LYS A 778 17.96 -29.35 22.29
C LYS A 778 17.45 -27.91 22.10
N LEU A 779 17.84 -26.99 22.97
CA LEU A 779 17.36 -25.61 22.96
C LEU A 779 17.84 -24.88 21.72
N GLN A 780 16.90 -24.35 20.95
CA GLN A 780 17.14 -23.56 19.75
C GLN A 780 16.90 -22.06 19.99
N GLU A 781 16.05 -21.71 20.95
CA GLU A 781 15.73 -20.32 21.26
C GLU A 781 15.59 -20.10 22.76
N LEU A 782 16.36 -19.13 23.25
CA LEU A 782 16.35 -18.66 24.64
C LEU A 782 16.12 -17.15 24.65
N ASP A 783 14.96 -16.73 25.13
CA ASP A 783 14.59 -15.31 25.23
C ASP A 783 14.31 -14.94 26.69
N LEU A 784 15.23 -14.18 27.28
CA LEU A 784 15.18 -13.68 28.65
C LEU A 784 15.13 -12.14 28.71
N ALA A 785 14.84 -11.47 27.59
CA ALA A 785 14.95 -10.02 27.47
C ALA A 785 14.01 -9.27 28.43
N GLY A 786 14.38 -8.07 28.87
CA GLY A 786 13.49 -7.19 29.63
C GLY A 786 13.07 -7.73 31.01
N ASN A 787 14.02 -8.26 31.79
CA ASN A 787 13.83 -8.71 33.17
C ASN A 787 14.78 -7.95 34.13
N ASN A 788 14.87 -8.37 35.39
CA ASN A 788 15.79 -7.82 36.40
C ASN A 788 16.98 -8.77 36.68
N LEU A 789 17.39 -9.59 35.70
CA LEU A 789 18.44 -10.59 35.88
C LEU A 789 19.79 -9.92 36.10
N ASN A 790 20.61 -10.45 37.01
CA ASN A 790 21.90 -9.87 37.40
C ASN A 790 23.03 -10.91 37.38
N GLY A 791 24.23 -10.53 37.82
CA GLY A 791 25.40 -11.41 37.76
C GLY A 791 25.93 -11.60 36.33
N SER A 792 26.84 -12.55 36.16
CA SER A 792 27.52 -12.80 34.88
C SER A 792 26.72 -13.72 33.95
N ILE A 793 26.93 -13.55 32.65
CA ILE A 793 26.44 -14.50 31.64
C ILE A 793 27.21 -15.83 31.83
N PRO A 794 26.54 -16.98 32.07
CA PRO A 794 27.22 -18.26 32.24
C PRO A 794 27.98 -18.70 30.99
N ALA A 795 29.26 -19.03 31.13
CA ALA A 795 30.08 -19.53 30.02
C ALA A 795 29.55 -20.87 29.47
N GLN A 796 28.85 -21.65 30.29
CA GLN A 796 28.27 -22.95 29.95
C GLN A 796 27.20 -22.84 28.86
N LEU A 797 26.54 -21.68 28.69
CA LEU A 797 25.59 -21.46 27.59
C LEU A 797 26.25 -21.65 26.21
N GLY A 798 27.58 -21.44 26.11
CA GLY A 798 28.36 -21.71 24.90
C GLY A 798 28.40 -23.19 24.47
N SER A 799 27.90 -24.13 25.29
CA SER A 799 27.78 -25.55 24.95
C SER A 799 26.47 -25.92 24.23
N LEU A 800 25.52 -24.98 24.10
CA LEU A 800 24.23 -25.21 23.46
C LEU A 800 24.35 -25.16 21.93
N HIS A 801 24.92 -26.19 21.33
CA HIS A 801 25.26 -26.21 19.89
C HIS A 801 24.05 -26.01 18.96
N ASP A 802 22.83 -26.41 19.37
CA ASP A 802 21.61 -26.24 18.58
C ASP A 802 21.00 -24.82 18.68
N LEU A 803 21.56 -23.93 19.51
CA LEU A 803 21.01 -22.60 19.78
C LEU A 803 21.09 -21.68 18.55
N LYS A 804 19.93 -21.20 18.11
CA LYS A 804 19.73 -20.31 16.96
C LYS A 804 19.43 -18.87 17.38
N ALA A 805 18.84 -18.65 18.54
CA ALA A 805 18.52 -17.32 19.03
C ALA A 805 18.78 -17.22 20.53
N LEU A 806 19.48 -16.15 20.93
CA LEU A 806 19.78 -15.81 22.32
C LEU A 806 19.52 -14.32 22.54
N ASP A 807 18.50 -13.99 23.32
CA ASP A 807 18.23 -12.62 23.77
C ASP A 807 18.34 -12.51 25.29
N LEU A 808 19.29 -11.70 25.74
CA LEU A 808 19.53 -11.35 27.15
C LEU A 808 19.39 -9.84 27.38
N SER A 809 18.87 -9.10 26.40
CA SER A 809 18.87 -7.63 26.43
C SER A 809 17.94 -7.04 27.49
N GLY A 810 18.23 -5.81 27.93
CA GLY A 810 17.37 -5.10 28.89
C GLY A 810 17.31 -5.80 30.25
N ASN A 811 18.46 -6.16 30.81
CA ASN A 811 18.63 -6.77 32.13
C ASN A 811 19.70 -6.00 32.94
N ALA A 812 20.08 -6.50 34.12
CA ALA A 812 21.13 -5.98 34.97
C ALA A 812 22.39 -6.89 35.00
N LEU A 813 22.65 -7.63 33.90
CA LEU A 813 23.79 -8.54 33.79
C LEU A 813 25.10 -7.76 33.77
N ALA A 814 26.14 -8.27 34.44
CA ALA A 814 27.43 -7.61 34.62
C ALA A 814 28.60 -8.57 34.44
N GLY A 815 29.80 -8.04 34.21
CA GLY A 815 30.98 -8.84 33.88
C GLY A 815 31.19 -8.98 32.37
N GLU A 816 32.09 -9.87 31.98
CA GLU A 816 32.50 -10.04 30.58
C GLU A 816 31.53 -10.93 29.78
N ILE A 817 31.48 -10.74 28.45
CA ILE A 817 30.81 -11.66 27.54
C ILE A 817 31.71 -12.90 27.37
N PRO A 818 31.30 -14.11 27.78
CA PRO A 818 32.15 -15.28 27.72
C PRO A 818 32.61 -15.62 26.30
N GLU A 819 33.90 -15.92 26.11
CA GLU A 819 34.44 -16.34 24.80
C GLU A 819 33.76 -17.61 24.27
N SER A 820 33.30 -18.49 25.14
CA SER A 820 32.59 -19.72 24.79
C SER A 820 31.31 -19.48 23.99
N LEU A 821 30.66 -18.32 24.11
CA LEU A 821 29.52 -17.96 23.27
C LEU A 821 29.93 -17.76 21.80
N GLY A 822 31.20 -17.45 21.56
CA GLY A 822 31.80 -17.43 20.23
C GLY A 822 31.71 -18.78 19.51
N ASN A 823 31.67 -19.90 20.24
CA ASN A 823 31.53 -21.24 19.66
C ASN A 823 30.17 -21.46 18.99
N LEU A 824 29.16 -20.66 19.36
CA LEU A 824 27.81 -20.73 18.80
C LEU A 824 27.66 -19.95 17.49
N THR A 825 28.69 -19.22 17.06
CA THR A 825 28.62 -18.38 15.86
C THR A 825 28.35 -19.15 14.57
N ALA A 826 28.45 -20.47 14.53
CA ALA A 826 27.98 -21.26 13.39
C ALA A 826 26.44 -21.37 13.33
N THR A 827 25.79 -21.59 14.48
CA THR A 827 24.36 -21.92 14.58
C THR A 827 23.47 -20.72 14.95
N LEU A 828 24.01 -19.78 15.73
CA LEU A 828 23.31 -18.63 16.26
C LEU A 828 22.97 -17.61 15.16
N LYS A 829 21.69 -17.43 14.83
CA LYS A 829 21.18 -16.47 13.84
C LYS A 829 20.82 -15.12 14.45
N PHE A 830 20.47 -15.11 15.74
CA PHE A 830 20.11 -13.91 16.48
C PHE A 830 20.83 -13.89 17.84
N PHE A 831 21.45 -12.76 18.15
CA PHE A 831 22.14 -12.54 19.42
C PHE A 831 21.94 -11.10 19.87
N ASN A 832 21.52 -10.91 21.12
CA ASN A 832 21.30 -9.60 21.68
C ASN A 832 21.60 -9.59 23.18
N VAL A 833 22.55 -8.75 23.59
CA VAL A 833 22.94 -8.51 24.99
C VAL A 833 22.89 -7.02 25.33
N SER A 834 22.22 -6.23 24.49
CA SER A 834 22.13 -4.78 24.64
C SER A 834 21.43 -4.37 25.94
N TYR A 835 21.70 -3.16 26.41
CA TYR A 835 21.09 -2.58 27.61
C TYR A 835 21.27 -3.47 28.86
N ASN A 836 22.53 -3.76 29.17
CA ASN A 836 22.98 -4.43 30.39
C ASN A 836 24.13 -3.62 31.04
N ASN A 837 24.79 -4.18 32.06
CA ASN A 837 25.97 -3.62 32.73
C ASN A 837 27.25 -4.43 32.41
N LEU A 838 27.36 -4.96 31.19
CA LEU A 838 28.49 -5.79 30.76
C LEU A 838 29.74 -4.93 30.52
N SER A 839 30.91 -5.54 30.73
CA SER A 839 32.22 -4.90 30.65
C SER A 839 33.23 -5.71 29.86
N GLY A 840 34.32 -5.09 29.42
CA GLY A 840 35.44 -5.79 28.77
C GLY A 840 35.31 -5.87 27.25
N ALA A 841 36.23 -6.63 26.63
CA ALA A 841 36.27 -6.77 25.18
C ALA A 841 35.17 -7.72 24.68
N VAL A 842 34.48 -7.35 23.60
CA VAL A 842 33.53 -8.25 22.94
C VAL A 842 34.32 -9.32 22.16
N PRO A 843 34.00 -10.62 22.33
CA PRO A 843 34.65 -11.69 21.56
C PRO A 843 34.58 -11.43 20.05
N ALA A 844 35.72 -11.49 19.37
CA ALA A 844 35.84 -11.09 17.95
C ALA A 844 34.88 -11.85 17.02
N SER A 845 34.65 -13.13 17.31
CA SER A 845 33.72 -13.97 16.55
C SER A 845 32.28 -13.48 16.63
N LEU A 846 31.85 -12.96 17.79
CA LEU A 846 30.53 -12.38 17.98
C LEU A 846 30.43 -10.98 17.36
N ALA A 847 31.46 -10.15 17.55
CA ALA A 847 31.51 -8.79 16.99
C ALA A 847 31.51 -8.79 15.46
N GLN A 848 32.14 -9.78 14.81
CA GLN A 848 32.13 -9.92 13.36
C GLN A 848 30.76 -10.38 12.83
N LYS A 849 30.07 -11.27 13.55
CA LYS A 849 28.80 -11.85 13.10
C LYS A 849 27.60 -10.93 13.36
N PHE A 850 27.57 -10.24 14.49
CA PHE A 850 26.43 -9.47 14.96
C PHE A 850 26.74 -7.97 14.99
N GLY A 851 25.77 -7.15 14.57
CA GLY A 851 25.95 -5.72 14.45
C GLY A 851 26.07 -4.99 15.80
N PRO A 852 26.48 -3.70 15.79
CA PRO A 852 26.72 -2.93 17.00
C PRO A 852 25.48 -2.74 17.89
N THR A 853 24.27 -2.87 17.32
CA THR A 853 23.00 -2.81 18.04
C THR A 853 22.85 -3.94 19.05
N SER A 854 23.42 -5.12 18.80
CA SER A 854 23.36 -6.28 19.70
C SER A 854 24.12 -6.07 21.01
N PHE A 855 24.99 -5.05 21.09
CA PHE A 855 25.85 -4.76 22.24
C PHE A 855 25.56 -3.38 22.86
N ALA A 856 24.71 -2.57 22.22
CA ALA A 856 24.43 -1.18 22.59
C ALA A 856 23.96 -1.05 24.04
N GLY A 857 24.17 0.10 24.68
CA GLY A 857 23.72 0.37 26.05
C GLY A 857 24.59 -0.22 27.17
N ASN A 858 25.61 -1.03 26.85
CA ASN A 858 26.63 -1.48 27.80
C ASN A 858 27.85 -0.53 27.77
N ILE A 859 27.90 0.43 28.69
CA ILE A 859 28.89 1.52 28.66
C ILE A 859 30.35 1.07 28.88
N LEU A 860 30.55 -0.12 29.46
CA LEU A 860 31.88 -0.68 29.77
C LEU A 860 32.37 -1.71 28.73
N LEU A 861 31.59 -2.00 27.68
CA LEU A 861 32.01 -2.85 26.57
C LEU A 861 32.87 -2.09 25.56
N CYS A 862 33.86 -2.78 25.01
CA CYS A 862 34.78 -2.22 24.01
C CYS A 862 35.00 -3.20 22.84
N GLY A 863 35.47 -2.69 21.70
CA GLY A 863 35.98 -3.52 20.59
C GLY A 863 34.96 -4.13 19.63
N TYR A 864 33.70 -3.66 19.61
CA TYR A 864 32.64 -4.18 18.73
C TYR A 864 32.18 -3.22 17.63
N SER A 865 32.68 -1.97 17.62
CA SER A 865 32.38 -0.97 16.59
C SER A 865 33.48 0.11 16.54
N ALA A 866 33.66 0.76 15.39
CA ALA A 866 34.51 1.95 15.26
C ALA A 866 34.08 3.12 16.17
N SER A 867 32.83 3.13 16.62
CA SER A 867 32.28 4.10 17.57
C SER A 867 32.31 3.66 19.04
N SER A 868 32.75 2.43 19.34
CA SER A 868 32.86 1.93 20.72
C SER A 868 34.18 2.39 21.37
N PRO A 869 34.23 2.51 22.72
CA PRO A 869 35.48 2.83 23.41
C PRO A 869 36.60 1.86 23.01
N PRO A 870 37.84 2.33 22.74
CA PRO A 870 38.97 1.44 22.48
C PRO A 870 39.28 0.62 23.74
N CYS A 871 39.48 -0.69 23.60
CA CYS A 871 39.81 -1.54 24.74
C CYS A 871 41.16 -1.14 25.36
N PRO A 872 41.27 -1.03 26.69
CA PRO A 872 42.55 -0.79 27.34
C PRO A 872 43.50 -1.94 27.02
N VAL A 873 44.70 -1.61 26.56
CA VAL A 873 45.74 -2.60 26.23
C VAL A 873 46.27 -3.18 27.54
N SER A 874 45.96 -4.45 27.80
CA SER A 874 46.53 -5.19 28.95
C SER A 874 48.05 -5.33 28.77
N PRO A 875 48.89 -5.06 29.79
CA PRO A 875 50.32 -5.30 29.72
C PRO A 875 50.62 -6.81 29.61
N SER A 876 51.54 -7.20 28.72
CA SER A 876 52.01 -8.58 28.57
C SER A 876 52.63 -9.14 29.88
N PRO A 877 52.47 -10.44 30.18
CA PRO A 877 52.92 -11.03 31.44
C PRO A 877 54.42 -11.36 31.42
N ALA A 878 55.11 -11.02 32.51
CA ALA A 878 56.42 -11.56 32.88
C ALA A 878 56.26 -12.81 33.79
N PRO A 879 57.26 -13.71 33.89
CA PRO A 879 57.03 -15.07 34.36
C PRO A 879 57.07 -15.24 35.90
N ALA A 880 56.16 -16.09 36.36
CA ALA A 880 56.08 -16.90 37.60
C ALA A 880 56.77 -16.42 38.90
N SER A 881 55.97 -16.16 39.94
CA SER A 881 56.28 -16.59 41.31
C SER A 881 55.04 -16.74 42.20
N THR A 882 54.95 -17.93 42.78
CA THR A 882 54.26 -18.43 43.99
C THR A 882 53.56 -17.49 44.99
N SER A 883 52.38 -17.97 45.40
CA SER A 883 51.89 -18.16 46.79
C SER A 883 51.00 -17.10 47.47
N GLN A 884 49.85 -17.63 47.93
CA GLN A 884 49.14 -17.39 49.20
C GLN A 884 48.32 -16.11 49.44
N GLY A 885 47.10 -16.33 49.94
CA GLY A 885 46.63 -15.64 51.15
C GLY A 885 45.42 -14.70 51.02
N ALA A 886 44.23 -15.26 51.24
CA ALA A 886 43.20 -14.76 52.17
C ALA A 886 42.75 -13.27 52.19
N THR A 887 41.42 -13.12 51.99
CA THR A 887 40.46 -12.32 52.78
C THR A 887 40.47 -10.78 52.75
N GLY A 888 39.31 -10.19 52.41
CA GLY A 888 38.67 -9.19 53.28
C GLY A 888 38.41 -7.76 52.76
N ARG A 889 37.12 -7.48 52.56
CA ARG A 889 36.36 -6.26 52.94
C ARG A 889 36.42 -4.96 52.13
N HIS A 890 35.19 -4.46 51.94
CA HIS A 890 34.72 -3.15 51.51
C HIS A 890 35.55 -1.92 51.90
N GLY A 891 35.66 -0.98 50.94
CA GLY A 891 35.87 0.44 51.18
C GLY A 891 35.21 1.30 50.09
N LEU A 892 34.06 1.91 50.41
CA LEU A 892 33.43 2.95 49.59
C LEU A 892 34.33 4.18 49.53
N ARG A 893 34.72 4.60 48.31
CA ARG A 893 35.50 5.83 48.08
C ARG A 893 34.55 7.04 48.21
N LYS A 894 34.70 7.84 49.28
CA LYS A 894 34.06 9.16 49.39
C LYS A 894 34.79 10.16 48.49
N PHE A 895 34.07 10.84 47.60
CA PHE A 895 34.58 11.93 46.78
C PHE A 895 35.04 13.11 47.65
N SER A 896 36.17 13.71 47.30
CA SER A 896 36.70 14.89 47.99
C SER A 896 35.88 16.13 47.64
N THR A 897 35.76 17.09 48.57
CA THR A 897 35.07 18.37 48.37
C THR A 897 35.58 19.14 47.15
N LYS A 898 36.84 18.92 46.75
CA LYS A 898 37.44 19.50 45.54
C LYS A 898 36.90 18.88 44.24
N GLU A 899 36.56 17.59 44.25
CA GLU A 899 35.99 16.89 43.09
C GLU A 899 34.51 17.26 42.89
N LEU A 900 33.77 17.42 44.00
CA LEU A 900 32.39 17.91 43.95
C LEU A 900 32.32 19.38 43.49
N ALA A 901 33.27 20.22 43.92
CA ALA A 901 33.37 21.61 43.48
C ALA A 901 33.68 21.72 41.97
N LEU A 902 34.51 20.82 41.43
CA LEU A 902 34.81 20.76 39.99
C LEU A 902 33.60 20.34 39.16
N ILE A 903 32.81 19.39 39.65
CA ILE A 903 31.56 18.95 38.98
C ILE A 903 30.54 20.10 38.98
N ILE A 904 30.36 20.78 40.11
CA ILE A 904 29.44 21.92 40.21
C ILE A 904 29.92 23.07 39.32
N ALA A 905 31.22 23.38 39.31
CA ALA A 905 31.78 24.40 38.42
C ALA A 905 31.56 24.04 36.93
N GLY A 906 31.72 22.78 36.55
CA GLY A 906 31.45 22.29 35.20
C GLY A 906 29.98 22.45 34.79
N ILE A 907 29.05 22.16 35.71
CA ILE A 907 27.60 22.34 35.47
C ILE A 907 27.27 23.83 35.31
N VAL A 908 27.82 24.71 36.16
CA VAL A 908 27.59 26.16 36.09
C VAL A 908 28.16 26.74 34.79
N ILE A 909 29.36 26.33 34.39
CA ILE A 909 29.97 26.73 33.11
C ILE A 909 29.11 26.24 31.94
N GLY A 910 28.63 24.99 31.98
CA GLY A 910 27.74 24.44 30.97
C GLY A 910 26.44 25.23 30.83
N VAL A 911 25.82 25.61 31.95
CA VAL A 911 24.59 26.43 31.96
C VAL A 911 24.87 27.85 31.44
N LEU A 912 26.00 28.46 31.80
CA LEU A 912 26.39 29.79 31.30
C LEU A 912 26.67 29.78 29.80
N ILE A 913 27.32 28.73 29.28
CA ILE A 913 27.53 28.54 27.83
C ILE A 913 26.17 28.41 27.13
N LEU A 914 25.26 27.60 27.67
CA LEU A 914 23.92 27.40 27.11
C LEU A 914 23.11 28.71 27.09
N LEU A 915 23.17 29.50 28.16
CA LEU A 915 22.52 30.80 28.24
C LEU A 915 23.16 31.83 27.29
N SER A 916 24.48 31.81 27.13
CA SER A 916 25.18 32.65 26.16
C SER A 916 24.81 32.28 24.73
N LEU A 917 24.68 30.98 24.42
CA LEU A 917 24.27 30.48 23.10
C LEU A 917 22.82 30.85 22.82
N CYS A 918 21.92 30.74 23.82
CA CYS A 918 20.54 31.23 23.70
C CYS A 918 20.48 32.74 23.50
N CYS A 919 21.30 33.53 24.21
CA CYS A 919 21.38 34.98 23.99
C CYS A 919 21.96 35.31 22.61
N LEU A 920 22.95 34.56 22.13
CA LEU A 920 23.55 34.74 20.80
C LEU A 920 22.54 34.37 19.70
N LEU A 921 21.75 33.31 19.91
CA LEU A 921 20.65 32.93 19.02
C LEU A 921 19.56 34.00 19.00
N LEU A 922 19.19 34.57 20.15
CA LEU A 922 18.25 35.70 20.24
C LEU A 922 18.82 36.98 19.60
N CYS A 923 20.13 37.23 19.73
CA CYS A 923 20.82 38.34 19.06
C CYS A 923 20.93 38.13 17.54
N LEU A 924 21.07 36.90 17.06
CA LEU A 924 21.10 36.57 15.63
C LEU A 924 19.70 36.59 15.01
N LEU A 925 18.67 36.19 15.77
CA LEU A 925 17.26 36.31 15.37
C LEU A 925 16.80 37.78 15.35
N THR A 926 17.36 38.64 16.20
CA THR A 926 17.12 40.11 16.15
C THR A 926 18.00 40.84 15.13
N ARG A 927 19.13 40.27 14.69
CA ARG A 927 19.99 40.81 13.61
C ARG A 927 19.59 40.38 12.21
N LYS A 928 18.77 39.34 12.02
CA LYS A 928 18.24 38.96 10.69
C LYS A 928 17.04 39.78 10.22
N LYS A 929 16.78 40.91 10.89
CA LYS A 929 15.76 41.90 10.51
C LYS A 929 16.36 43.32 10.51
N LYS A 930 17.47 43.54 9.80
CA LYS A 930 17.91 44.88 9.34
C LYS A 930 18.94 44.82 8.19
N SER A 931 18.60 45.55 7.12
CA SER A 931 19.34 45.80 5.87
C SER A 931 19.31 44.66 4.84
N SER A 932 18.98 44.87 3.55
CA SER A 932 19.06 46.12 2.77
C SER A 932 18.29 46.02 1.44
N THR A 933 17.62 47.10 1.03
CA THR A 933 17.59 47.56 -0.38
C THR A 933 17.68 49.09 -0.38
N GLY A 934 18.84 49.65 -0.75
CA GLY A 934 19.03 50.48 -1.96
C GLY A 934 19.53 51.89 -1.54
N THR A 935 20.26 52.75 -2.24
CA THR A 935 20.83 52.95 -3.61
C THR A 935 21.71 54.23 -3.46
N GLY A 936 22.88 54.46 -4.10
CA GLY A 936 23.04 54.89 -5.50
C GLY A 936 24.24 55.86 -5.75
N ALA A 937 24.67 55.90 -7.02
CA ALA A 937 25.34 56.97 -7.82
C ALA A 937 26.89 57.22 -7.86
N ARG A 938 27.44 56.92 -9.07
CA ARG A 938 28.44 57.61 -9.96
C ARG A 938 29.85 58.02 -9.47
N SER A 939 30.90 57.53 -10.15
CA SER A 939 31.66 58.27 -11.20
C SER A 939 32.88 57.48 -11.76
N GLY A 940 33.19 57.66 -13.05
CA GLY A 940 34.55 57.93 -13.53
C GLY A 940 35.51 56.79 -13.95
N LYS A 941 35.67 56.65 -15.27
CA LYS A 941 36.94 56.49 -16.05
C LYS A 941 37.73 55.17 -16.08
N GLN A 942 37.71 54.58 -17.29
CA GLN A 942 38.83 54.44 -18.24
C GLN A 942 39.95 53.40 -18.01
N ALA A 943 40.18 52.66 -19.10
CA ALA A 943 41.45 52.19 -19.68
C ALA A 943 41.80 50.68 -19.61
N SER A 944 42.01 50.15 -20.83
CA SER A 944 42.99 49.14 -21.26
C SER A 944 42.89 47.72 -20.68
N SER A 945 43.09 46.63 -21.41
CA SER A 945 43.51 46.36 -22.79
C SER A 945 43.61 44.83 -22.93
N LYS A 946 43.34 44.30 -24.15
CA LYS A 946 44.07 43.21 -24.83
C LYS A 946 44.21 41.86 -24.12
N ASP A 947 44.33 40.70 -24.73
CA ASP A 947 44.29 40.15 -26.08
C ASP A 947 44.22 38.63 -25.82
N ALA A 948 43.57 37.87 -26.70
CA ALA A 948 44.04 36.56 -27.19
C ALA A 948 42.92 35.88 -27.97
N ALA A 949 42.88 36.19 -29.26
CA ALA A 949 42.38 35.26 -30.26
C ALA A 949 43.49 34.24 -30.60
N GLY A 950 43.10 32.99 -30.81
CA GLY A 950 43.93 31.96 -31.41
C GLY A 950 43.06 31.11 -32.34
N ALA A 951 43.18 31.38 -33.63
CA ALA A 951 42.52 30.68 -34.72
C ALA A 951 43.25 29.36 -35.08
N GLY A 952 42.53 28.44 -35.71
CA GLY A 952 43.10 27.27 -36.38
C GLY A 952 42.08 26.56 -37.28
N ALA A 953 42.20 26.82 -38.59
CA ALA A 953 41.55 26.13 -39.72
C ALA A 953 42.02 24.66 -39.84
N ALA A 954 41.60 23.74 -40.73
CA ALA A 954 40.92 23.72 -42.04
C ALA A 954 40.49 22.24 -42.30
N ALA A 955 39.35 21.92 -42.93
CA ALA A 955 39.13 21.65 -44.37
C ALA A 955 39.06 20.15 -44.80
N ALA A 956 38.31 19.94 -45.90
CA ALA A 956 38.16 18.77 -46.80
C ALA A 956 37.16 17.66 -46.37
N ALA A 957 36.31 17.09 -47.23
CA ALA A 957 36.00 17.30 -48.64
C ALA A 957 34.65 16.61 -48.99
N ALA A 958 34.07 17.04 -50.12
CA ALA A 958 32.80 16.62 -50.68
C ALA A 958 32.84 15.26 -51.43
N GLY A 959 31.66 14.64 -51.60
CA GLY A 959 31.40 13.60 -52.59
C GLY A 959 29.90 13.55 -52.95
N ARG A 960 29.59 13.86 -54.21
CA ARG A 960 28.26 13.90 -54.86
C ARG A 960 27.81 12.49 -55.32
N GLY A 961 26.50 12.35 -55.53
CA GLY A 961 25.86 11.33 -56.38
C GLY A 961 24.35 11.23 -56.07
N GLU A 962 23.51 12.08 -56.67
CA GLU A 962 22.64 11.79 -57.84
C GLU A 962 21.33 11.04 -57.53
N LYS A 963 20.21 11.70 -57.86
CA LYS A 963 18.84 11.16 -57.98
C LYS A 963 18.66 10.51 -59.37
N PRO A 964 17.66 9.63 -59.54
CA PRO A 964 16.42 10.02 -60.25
C PRO A 964 15.18 9.46 -59.51
N GLY A 965 13.93 9.90 -59.66
CA GLY A 965 13.24 10.65 -60.71
C GLY A 965 12.06 9.82 -61.24
N ALA A 966 10.87 10.43 -61.26
CA ALA A 966 9.62 10.02 -61.96
C ALA A 966 8.80 8.86 -61.33
N SER A 967 7.47 8.79 -61.41
CA SER A 967 6.38 9.71 -61.79
C SER A 967 5.06 8.97 -61.51
N GLU A 968 3.99 9.72 -61.25
CA GLU A 968 2.61 9.20 -61.21
C GLU A 968 2.18 8.66 -62.58
N ALA A 969 1.34 7.62 -62.59
CA ALA A 969 0.44 7.30 -63.69
C ALA A 969 -0.80 6.56 -63.15
N GLU A 970 -1.94 7.24 -63.15
CA GLU A 970 -3.26 6.61 -63.15
C GLU A 970 -3.55 6.02 -64.54
N SER A 971 -4.05 4.79 -64.60
CA SER A 971 -4.92 4.32 -65.69
C SER A 971 -5.78 3.16 -65.17
N GLY A 972 -7.10 3.33 -65.24
CA GLY A 972 -8.09 2.44 -64.64
C GLY A 972 -8.42 1.17 -65.42
N GLY A 973 -9.42 0.44 -64.91
CA GLY A 973 -10.18 -0.54 -65.69
C GLY A 973 -10.10 -2.00 -65.27
N ASP A 974 -10.57 -2.30 -64.06
CA ASP A 974 -11.44 -3.44 -63.68
C ASP A 974 -10.99 -4.92 -63.79
N VAL A 975 -11.42 -5.67 -62.76
CA VAL A 975 -11.58 -7.13 -62.59
C VAL A 975 -10.44 -8.02 -62.01
N GLY A 976 -9.18 -7.56 -61.86
CA GLY A 976 -8.10 -8.38 -61.25
C GLY A 976 -7.83 -8.07 -59.77
N GLY A 977 -7.81 -9.07 -58.87
CA GLY A 977 -7.35 -8.86 -57.50
C GLY A 977 -5.84 -8.53 -57.42
N LYS A 978 -5.43 -7.76 -56.41
CA LYS A 978 -4.05 -7.26 -56.23
C LYS A 978 -3.25 -8.19 -55.32
N LEU A 979 -2.25 -8.90 -55.89
CA LEU A 979 -1.25 -9.67 -55.15
C LEU A 979 0.04 -8.85 -55.01
N VAL A 980 0.62 -8.77 -53.81
CA VAL A 980 1.87 -8.05 -53.55
C VAL A 980 2.85 -8.96 -52.79
N HIS A 981 4.05 -9.13 -53.33
CA HIS A 981 5.13 -9.93 -52.74
C HIS A 981 6.11 -9.08 -51.93
N PHE A 982 6.75 -9.69 -50.93
CA PHE A 982 7.69 -9.02 -50.01
C PHE A 982 9.14 -9.52 -50.11
N ASP A 983 9.51 -10.28 -51.15
CA ASP A 983 10.82 -10.90 -51.43
C ASP A 983 11.03 -12.35 -50.91
N GLY A 984 11.42 -13.24 -51.83
CA GLY A 984 11.74 -14.66 -51.64
C GLY A 984 11.85 -15.43 -52.98
N PRO A 985 12.44 -16.63 -53.03
CA PRO A 985 12.66 -17.39 -54.27
C PRO A 985 11.40 -17.99 -54.89
N LEU A 986 10.25 -17.86 -54.23
CA LEU A 986 8.94 -18.39 -54.62
C LEU A 986 8.10 -17.24 -55.21
N ALA A 987 8.18 -17.05 -56.53
CA ALA A 987 7.30 -16.15 -57.25
C ALA A 987 6.09 -16.95 -57.76
N PHE A 988 4.88 -16.49 -57.46
CA PHE A 988 3.62 -17.12 -57.88
C PHE A 988 2.59 -16.04 -58.19
N THR A 989 1.64 -16.33 -59.07
CA THR A 989 0.59 -15.39 -59.49
C THR A 989 -0.65 -15.50 -58.58
N ALA A 990 -1.57 -14.53 -58.72
CA ALA A 990 -2.85 -14.61 -58.02
C ALA A 990 -3.67 -15.82 -58.47
N ASP A 991 -3.58 -16.21 -59.74
CA ASP A 991 -4.25 -17.38 -60.29
C ASP A 991 -3.65 -18.67 -59.73
N ASP A 992 -2.31 -18.76 -59.59
CA ASP A 992 -1.64 -19.92 -58.96
C ASP A 992 -2.15 -20.15 -57.53
N LEU A 993 -2.41 -19.06 -56.79
CA LEU A 993 -2.92 -19.12 -55.41
C LEU A 993 -4.41 -19.51 -55.35
N LEU A 994 -5.21 -19.09 -56.34
CA LEU A 994 -6.64 -19.35 -56.42
C LEU A 994 -6.95 -20.74 -57.01
N CYS A 995 -6.09 -21.27 -57.87
CA CYS A 995 -6.17 -22.60 -58.46
C CYS A 995 -5.47 -23.68 -57.62
N ALA A 996 -4.66 -23.31 -56.63
CA ALA A 996 -3.99 -24.24 -55.73
C ALA A 996 -4.96 -25.17 -54.99
N THR A 997 -4.62 -26.45 -54.91
CA THR A 997 -5.36 -27.40 -54.06
C THR A 997 -5.18 -27.00 -52.59
N ALA A 998 -6.30 -26.69 -51.91
CA ALA A 998 -6.29 -26.13 -50.56
C ALA A 998 -6.89 -27.09 -49.52
N GLU A 999 -6.11 -27.46 -48.51
CA GLU A 999 -6.58 -28.22 -47.35
C GLU A 999 -6.70 -27.30 -46.13
N ILE A 1000 -7.81 -27.37 -45.38
CA ILE A 1000 -8.00 -26.53 -44.19
C ILE A 1000 -7.10 -27.03 -43.06
N MET A 1001 -6.12 -26.21 -42.66
CA MET A 1001 -5.21 -26.51 -41.56
C MET A 1001 -5.77 -26.06 -40.20
N GLY A 1002 -6.64 -25.05 -40.19
CA GLY A 1002 -7.23 -24.53 -38.95
C GLY A 1002 -8.19 -23.36 -39.16
N LYS A 1003 -9.15 -23.22 -38.24
CA LYS A 1003 -10.13 -22.12 -38.22
C LYS A 1003 -10.00 -21.34 -36.91
N SER A 1004 -9.96 -20.02 -37.00
CA SER A 1004 -9.93 -19.10 -35.86
C SER A 1004 -11.08 -18.09 -35.95
N THR A 1005 -11.24 -17.28 -34.89
CA THR A 1005 -12.15 -16.13 -34.91
C THR A 1005 -11.79 -15.12 -36.00
N TYR A 1006 -10.50 -14.96 -36.32
CA TYR A 1006 -9.97 -13.97 -37.26
C TYR A 1006 -9.91 -14.43 -38.72
N GLY A 1007 -10.01 -15.74 -38.99
CA GLY A 1007 -9.85 -16.29 -40.34
C GLY A 1007 -9.62 -17.79 -40.38
N THR A 1008 -9.52 -18.32 -41.60
CA THR A 1008 -9.22 -19.73 -41.87
C THR A 1008 -7.84 -19.84 -42.52
N VAL A 1009 -7.03 -20.81 -42.10
CA VAL A 1009 -5.71 -21.09 -42.68
C VAL A 1009 -5.79 -22.34 -43.53
N TYR A 1010 -5.26 -22.26 -44.74
CA TYR A 1010 -5.18 -23.34 -45.71
C TYR A 1010 -3.73 -23.70 -45.97
N LYS A 1011 -3.44 -24.97 -46.18
CA LYS A 1011 -2.24 -25.44 -46.85
C LYS A 1011 -2.54 -25.46 -48.34
N ALA A 1012 -1.77 -24.72 -49.11
CA ALA A 1012 -1.91 -24.64 -50.56
C ALA A 1012 -0.64 -25.19 -51.22
N THR A 1013 -0.82 -26.03 -52.23
CA THR A 1013 0.27 -26.49 -53.11
C THR A 1013 0.19 -25.68 -54.39
N LEU A 1014 1.24 -24.92 -54.68
CA LEU A 1014 1.39 -24.15 -55.91
C LEU A 1014 1.73 -25.08 -57.09
N GLU A 1015 1.61 -24.59 -58.33
CA GLU A 1015 1.80 -25.40 -59.54
C GLU A 1015 3.23 -25.96 -59.68
N ASP A 1016 4.23 -25.27 -59.14
CA ASP A 1016 5.64 -25.71 -59.10
C ASP A 1016 5.90 -26.79 -58.02
N GLY A 1017 4.87 -27.21 -57.29
CA GLY A 1017 4.94 -28.19 -56.20
C GLY A 1017 5.31 -27.59 -54.84
N SER A 1018 5.52 -26.26 -54.77
CA SER A 1018 5.88 -25.58 -53.53
C SER A 1018 4.70 -25.45 -52.58
N LEU A 1019 4.94 -25.60 -51.28
CA LEU A 1019 3.91 -25.53 -50.25
C LEU A 1019 3.90 -24.17 -49.56
N VAL A 1020 2.73 -23.53 -49.49
CA VAL A 1020 2.52 -22.27 -48.78
C VAL A 1020 1.33 -22.37 -47.82
N ALA A 1021 1.36 -21.56 -46.76
CA ALA A 1021 0.26 -21.43 -45.82
C ALA A 1021 -0.51 -20.13 -46.10
N VAL A 1022 -1.80 -20.24 -46.46
CA VAL A 1022 -2.64 -19.11 -46.85
C VAL A 1022 -3.69 -18.84 -45.79
N LYS A 1023 -3.64 -17.67 -45.14
CA LYS A 1023 -4.62 -17.25 -44.16
C LYS A 1023 -5.64 -16.31 -44.80
N ARG A 1024 -6.89 -16.77 -44.93
CA ARG A 1024 -8.03 -15.95 -45.36
C ARG A 1024 -8.67 -15.28 -44.16
N LEU A 1025 -8.66 -13.95 -44.13
CA LEU A 1025 -9.24 -13.17 -43.04
C LEU A 1025 -10.75 -12.99 -43.20
N ARG A 1026 -11.48 -12.88 -42.08
CA ARG A 1026 -12.92 -12.60 -42.08
C ARG A 1026 -13.20 -11.11 -42.24
N GLU A 1027 -14.04 -10.77 -43.21
CA GLU A 1027 -14.36 -9.40 -43.62
C GLU A 1027 -14.79 -8.48 -42.47
N LYS A 1028 -15.69 -8.94 -41.58
CA LYS A 1028 -16.22 -8.17 -40.44
C LYS A 1028 -15.19 -7.78 -39.37
N ILE A 1029 -13.99 -8.36 -39.37
CA ILE A 1029 -12.96 -8.15 -38.33
C ILE A 1029 -11.76 -7.36 -38.87
N THR A 1030 -11.63 -7.26 -40.19
CA THR A 1030 -10.51 -6.53 -40.80
C THR A 1030 -10.77 -5.03 -40.89
N LYS A 1031 -9.74 -4.23 -40.61
CA LYS A 1031 -9.71 -2.78 -40.88
C LYS A 1031 -9.89 -2.52 -42.39
N GLY A 1032 -10.18 -1.27 -42.78
CA GLY A 1032 -10.35 -0.86 -44.17
C GLY A 1032 -9.16 -1.22 -45.06
N GLN A 1033 -9.34 -1.23 -46.39
CA GLN A 1033 -8.33 -1.70 -47.34
C GLN A 1033 -6.96 -1.02 -47.17
N LYS A 1034 -6.93 0.32 -47.02
CA LYS A 1034 -5.69 1.09 -46.83
C LYS A 1034 -4.95 0.73 -45.54
N GLU A 1035 -5.69 0.46 -44.47
CA GLU A 1035 -5.13 0.11 -43.16
C GLU A 1035 -4.56 -1.31 -43.16
N PHE A 1036 -5.26 -2.24 -43.84
CA PHE A 1036 -4.76 -3.59 -44.06
C PHE A 1036 -3.48 -3.59 -44.90
N GLU A 1037 -3.42 -2.85 -46.00
CA GLU A 1037 -2.20 -2.74 -46.82
C GLU A 1037 -1.03 -2.18 -46.02
N ALA A 1038 -1.24 -1.15 -45.20
CA ALA A 1038 -0.20 -0.55 -44.37
C ALA A 1038 0.35 -1.53 -43.31
N GLU A 1039 -0.53 -2.27 -42.63
CA GLU A 1039 -0.13 -3.28 -41.65
C GLU A 1039 0.55 -4.48 -42.32
N ALA A 1040 0.01 -4.99 -43.42
CA ALA A 1040 0.61 -6.09 -44.17
C ALA A 1040 1.99 -5.71 -44.72
N ALA A 1041 2.16 -4.47 -45.21
CA ALA A 1041 3.44 -3.97 -45.68
C ALA A 1041 4.46 -3.77 -44.55
N ALA A 1042 4.02 -3.35 -43.36
CA ALA A 1042 4.90 -3.27 -42.19
C ALA A 1042 5.35 -4.66 -41.73
N LEU A 1043 4.41 -5.62 -41.65
CA LEU A 1043 4.70 -7.02 -41.29
C LEU A 1043 5.60 -7.71 -42.31
N GLY A 1044 5.37 -7.44 -43.60
CA GLY A 1044 6.17 -7.98 -44.71
C GLY A 1044 7.63 -7.53 -44.68
N LYS A 1045 7.98 -6.46 -43.95
CA LYS A 1045 9.36 -5.97 -43.77
C LYS A 1045 10.07 -6.58 -42.56
N VAL A 1046 9.35 -7.27 -41.67
CA VAL A 1046 9.96 -7.91 -40.50
C VAL A 1046 10.68 -9.18 -40.95
N ARG A 1047 11.98 -9.27 -40.66
CA ARG A 1047 12.81 -10.46 -40.86
C ARG A 1047 13.40 -10.84 -39.51
N HIS A 1048 12.94 -11.95 -38.94
CA HIS A 1048 13.46 -12.46 -37.67
C HIS A 1048 13.53 -13.99 -37.73
N PRO A 1049 14.60 -14.64 -37.22
CA PRO A 1049 14.76 -16.10 -37.32
C PRO A 1049 13.63 -16.91 -36.66
N ASN A 1050 12.96 -16.33 -35.67
CA ASN A 1050 11.88 -16.96 -34.91
C ASN A 1050 10.47 -16.52 -35.34
N LEU A 1051 10.33 -15.75 -36.42
CA LEU A 1051 9.02 -15.37 -36.98
C LEU A 1051 8.82 -16.01 -38.34
N LEU A 1052 7.61 -16.52 -38.59
CA LEU A 1052 7.25 -17.08 -39.89
C LEU A 1052 7.21 -15.95 -40.92
N SER A 1053 7.97 -16.11 -42.01
CA SER A 1053 8.07 -15.07 -43.03
C SER A 1053 6.74 -14.89 -43.76
N LEU A 1054 6.22 -13.66 -43.79
CA LEU A 1054 5.11 -13.28 -44.66
C LEU A 1054 5.66 -13.06 -46.07
N ARG A 1055 5.21 -13.86 -47.03
CA ARG A 1055 5.69 -13.87 -48.42
C ARG A 1055 4.93 -12.92 -49.31
N ALA A 1056 3.61 -12.90 -49.16
CA ALA A 1056 2.75 -12.04 -49.96
C ALA A 1056 1.44 -11.74 -49.23
N TYR A 1057 0.70 -10.75 -49.71
CA TYR A 1057 -0.71 -10.59 -49.40
C TYR A 1057 -1.51 -10.40 -50.68
N TYR A 1058 -2.76 -10.86 -50.67
CA TYR A 1058 -3.71 -10.73 -51.77
C TYR A 1058 -4.94 -9.95 -51.32
N LEU A 1059 -5.36 -9.01 -52.17
CA LEU A 1059 -6.60 -8.26 -52.08
C LEU A 1059 -7.49 -8.59 -53.26
N GLY A 1060 -8.52 -9.41 -53.02
CA GLY A 1060 -9.48 -9.81 -54.04
C GLY A 1060 -10.43 -8.68 -54.43
N PRO A 1061 -11.03 -8.77 -55.64
CA PRO A 1061 -11.94 -7.74 -56.16
C PRO A 1061 -13.24 -7.61 -55.35
N LYS A 1062 -13.58 -8.60 -54.50
CA LYS A 1062 -14.74 -8.54 -53.59
C LYS A 1062 -14.33 -8.25 -52.14
N GLY A 1063 -13.13 -7.72 -51.91
CA GLY A 1063 -12.62 -7.37 -50.58
C GLY A 1063 -12.00 -8.52 -49.81
N GLU A 1064 -11.76 -9.68 -50.45
CA GLU A 1064 -11.05 -10.78 -49.83
C GLU A 1064 -9.62 -10.38 -49.45
N LYS A 1065 -9.21 -10.66 -48.21
CA LYS A 1065 -7.86 -10.38 -47.71
C LYS A 1065 -7.18 -11.67 -47.35
N LEU A 1066 -6.13 -12.03 -48.08
CA LEU A 1066 -5.30 -13.20 -47.82
C LEU A 1066 -3.89 -12.78 -47.42
N LEU A 1067 -3.31 -13.52 -46.47
CA LEU A 1067 -1.89 -13.44 -46.13
C LEU A 1067 -1.24 -14.79 -46.46
N VAL A 1068 -0.12 -14.75 -47.18
CA VAL A 1068 0.60 -15.96 -47.62
C VAL A 1068 1.92 -16.05 -46.86
N PHE A 1069 2.13 -17.16 -46.16
CA PHE A 1069 3.31 -17.45 -45.35
C PHE A 1069 4.01 -18.70 -45.85
N ASP A 1070 5.25 -18.90 -45.40
CA ASP A 1070 5.93 -20.19 -45.56
C ASP A 1070 5.14 -21.31 -44.88
N TYR A 1071 5.03 -22.46 -45.56
CA TYR A 1071 4.43 -23.64 -44.94
C TYR A 1071 5.46 -24.36 -44.06
N ILE A 1072 5.07 -24.68 -42.81
CA ILE A 1072 5.88 -25.50 -41.91
C ILE A 1072 5.35 -26.95 -41.96
N PRO A 1073 6.16 -27.92 -42.42
CA PRO A 1073 5.69 -29.29 -42.64
C PRO A 1073 5.51 -30.14 -41.38
N LYS A 1074 5.93 -29.67 -40.20
CA LYS A 1074 5.92 -30.45 -38.94
C LYS A 1074 4.64 -30.33 -38.10
N GLY A 1075 3.52 -29.95 -38.71
CA GLY A 1075 2.21 -29.84 -38.04
C GLY A 1075 1.99 -28.51 -37.30
N SER A 1076 0.78 -28.30 -36.76
CA SER A 1076 0.42 -27.07 -36.06
C SER A 1076 0.97 -27.06 -34.62
N LEU A 1077 1.26 -25.87 -34.09
CA LEU A 1077 1.61 -25.71 -32.68
C LEU A 1077 0.53 -26.28 -31.75
N SER A 1078 -0.73 -26.24 -32.17
CA SER A 1078 -1.86 -26.87 -31.45
C SER A 1078 -1.68 -28.39 -31.38
N ALA A 1079 -1.35 -29.06 -32.49
CA ALA A 1079 -1.09 -30.51 -32.48
C ALA A 1079 0.14 -30.87 -31.61
N PHE A 1080 1.16 -30.00 -31.57
CA PHE A 1080 2.32 -30.17 -30.69
C PHE A 1080 1.99 -29.96 -29.20
N LEU A 1081 1.20 -28.93 -28.87
CA LEU A 1081 0.75 -28.63 -27.51
C LEU A 1081 -0.24 -29.67 -26.97
N HIS A 1082 -0.98 -30.35 -27.86
CA HIS A 1082 -1.98 -31.36 -27.50
C HIS A 1082 -1.49 -32.81 -27.72
N GLY A 1083 -0.21 -33.00 -28.06
CA GLY A 1083 0.47 -34.31 -28.00
C GLY A 1083 0.14 -35.28 -29.13
N GLU A 1084 -0.33 -34.81 -30.29
CA GLU A 1084 -0.75 -35.69 -31.39
C GLU A 1084 0.40 -36.15 -32.32
N VAL A 1085 1.66 -35.85 -32.01
CA VAL A 1085 2.83 -36.24 -32.83
C VAL A 1085 3.70 -37.28 -32.11
N PRO A 1086 4.10 -38.40 -32.76
CA PRO A 1086 4.93 -39.42 -32.14
C PRO A 1086 6.33 -38.88 -31.76
N SER A 1087 6.78 -39.28 -30.57
CA SER A 1087 7.97 -38.81 -29.86
C SER A 1087 9.26 -38.73 -30.68
N PHE A 1088 9.93 -37.57 -30.66
CA PHE A 1088 11.33 -37.44 -31.08
C PHE A 1088 12.18 -36.65 -30.07
N LYS A 1089 13.40 -37.14 -29.82
CA LYS A 1089 14.48 -36.47 -29.05
C LYS A 1089 15.14 -35.40 -29.93
N ILE A 1090 15.30 -34.18 -29.41
CA ILE A 1090 16.13 -33.15 -30.03
C ILE A 1090 17.48 -33.10 -29.30
N VAL A 1091 18.55 -33.20 -30.11
CA VAL A 1091 19.94 -32.97 -29.72
C VAL A 1091 20.25 -31.48 -29.89
N HIS A 1092 20.75 -30.87 -28.81
CA HIS A 1092 21.20 -29.49 -28.59
C HIS A 1092 20.22 -28.43 -28.02
N PRO A 1093 20.69 -27.59 -27.06
CA PRO A 1093 19.84 -26.86 -26.13
C PRO A 1093 19.76 -25.38 -26.50
N LEU A 1094 18.56 -24.88 -26.81
CA LEU A 1094 18.27 -23.46 -26.76
C LEU A 1094 17.02 -23.23 -25.91
N LYS A 1095 17.22 -22.44 -24.85
CA LYS A 1095 16.20 -21.94 -23.92
C LYS A 1095 15.05 -21.32 -24.71
N LEU A 1096 13.86 -21.91 -24.58
CA LEU A 1096 12.60 -21.30 -25.00
C LEU A 1096 12.00 -20.57 -23.79
N ASP A 1097 12.12 -19.24 -23.79
CA ASP A 1097 11.24 -18.36 -23.04
C ASP A 1097 9.88 -18.35 -23.74
N SER A 1098 8.81 -18.68 -23.00
CA SER A 1098 7.45 -18.89 -23.52
C SER A 1098 6.66 -17.59 -23.75
N THR A 1099 7.33 -16.51 -24.13
CA THR A 1099 6.66 -15.25 -24.51
C THR A 1099 6.98 -14.89 -25.95
N LEU A 1100 5.91 -14.68 -26.74
CA LEU A 1100 5.85 -14.38 -28.17
C LEU A 1100 5.96 -15.58 -29.10
N LEU A 1101 4.80 -16.16 -29.42
CA LEU A 1101 4.47 -16.62 -30.78
C LEU A 1101 2.94 -16.57 -30.93
N TRP A 1102 2.46 -15.57 -31.66
CA TRP A 1102 1.06 -15.44 -32.08
C TRP A 1102 0.76 -16.49 -33.16
N PHE A 1103 -0.33 -17.26 -33.01
CA PHE A 1103 -1.18 -17.70 -34.11
C PHE A 1103 -2.63 -17.95 -33.68
#